data_AF-A0A3M1RPY6-F1
#
_entry.id   AF-A0A3M1RPY6-F1
#
_cell.length_a   1.000
_cell.length_b   1.000
_cell.length_c   1.000
_cell.angle_alpha   90.00
_cell.angle_beta   90.00
_cell.angle_gamma   90.00
#
_symmetry.space_group_name_H-M   'P 1'
#
loop_
_entity.id
_entity.type
_entity.pdbx_description
1 polymer ?
#
loop_
_entity_poly.entity_id
_entity_poly.type
_entity_poly.pdbx_seq_one_letter_code
_entity_poly.pdbx_strand_id
1 'polypeptide(L)'
;MGNKPIEALLDEQRLFAPPEDFVKNANVKDEKIYEEGKNIEDFWAKAAENIDWFKKWDKVLEWNPPFAKWFVGGKLNVSYNCLDRHIKTHRKNKAAIIWEGEPGDEKVYTYWDLYREVCKFANVLKQFGVKKGDRVTIYMPMIPELPIAMLACCRIGAPHSVVFGGFSADSLVERITDSESKIVITADGGYRRGSVIPLKRNVDEALEKCPFVENVIVVKRVGDEARIHMKDGRDHWWIDLMDEAKPECPAEEMDSEDMLYILYTSGTTGKPKGIVHTTGGYLVGTTLTSKLIFDLKEEDTYWCTADIGWVTGHSYIVYGILSNGATSVMYEGSPDYPEKDRFWEIVEKYNVNILYTAPTAIRTFMKWGEEWPKKRDLSSLRLLGTVGEPINPEAWIWYHKNIGNERCPIVDTWWQTETGMILISPLPGIVKTKPGSATKPFPGIEAKVLDDNGNEVPPDAGGFLVLTKPWPAMLRTIYKDPERFKQQYWSKYENIYFTGDGAKKDKDGYFWVMGRVDDVINVSGHRLSTMEIESALVDHKAVAESAVIGKTHEVKGQAVAAFVTLREGFEATQEMEKELKEHVAKKIGAMARPEDVFFTHELPKTRSGKIMRRLLRDIAERRALGDVTTLADPTVIEKLKQQYEEE
;
A
#
# COMPACT_ATOMS: atom_id res chain seq x y z
N MET A 1 -38.28 -7.85 2.33
CA MET A 1 -37.51 -8.85 1.57
C MET A 1 -36.07 -8.72 2.03
N GLY A 2 -35.48 -9.76 2.62
CA GLY A 2 -34.11 -9.68 3.13
C GLY A 2 -33.12 -9.38 2.00
N ASN A 3 -32.09 -8.56 2.27
CA ASN A 3 -30.99 -8.34 1.35
C ASN A 3 -30.33 -9.70 1.05
N LYS A 4 -30.23 -10.07 -0.23
CA LYS A 4 -29.46 -11.25 -0.63
C LYS A 4 -27.97 -11.02 -0.30
N PRO A 5 -27.23 -12.07 0.13
CA PRO A 5 -25.78 -12.01 0.30
C PRO A 5 -25.07 -11.69 -1.02
N ILE A 6 -23.80 -11.28 -0.95
CA ILE A 6 -22.98 -11.07 -2.16
C ILE A 6 -22.81 -12.43 -2.84
N GLU A 7 -23.09 -12.50 -4.14
CA GLU A 7 -22.92 -13.75 -4.90
C GLU A 7 -21.43 -14.01 -5.15
N ALA A 8 -21.03 -15.27 -5.03
CA ALA A 8 -19.68 -15.75 -5.30
C ALA A 8 -19.75 -16.74 -6.48
N LEU A 9 -19.30 -16.31 -7.64
CA LEU A 9 -19.54 -16.97 -8.93
C LEU A 9 -18.26 -17.51 -9.58
N LEU A 10 -17.07 -17.05 -9.15
CA LEU A 10 -15.80 -17.62 -9.61
C LEU A 10 -15.41 -18.89 -8.83
N ASP A 11 -15.15 -19.97 -9.57
CA ASP A 11 -14.63 -21.24 -9.08
C ASP A 11 -13.16 -21.44 -9.51
N GLU A 12 -12.24 -21.47 -8.56
CA GLU A 12 -10.81 -21.66 -8.75
C GLU A 12 -10.31 -22.82 -7.88
N GLN A 13 -9.85 -23.89 -8.53
CA GLN A 13 -9.45 -25.15 -7.89
C GLN A 13 -7.93 -25.40 -7.93
N ARG A 14 -7.15 -24.57 -8.64
CA ARG A 14 -5.68 -24.73 -8.72
C ARG A 14 -5.04 -24.42 -7.37
N LEU A 15 -4.06 -25.23 -6.99
CA LEU A 15 -3.36 -25.14 -5.72
C LEU A 15 -1.85 -25.26 -5.95
N PHE A 16 -1.09 -24.29 -5.46
CA PHE A 16 0.35 -24.20 -5.66
C PHE A 16 1.07 -24.37 -4.32
N ALA A 17 1.89 -25.42 -4.21
CA ALA A 17 2.73 -25.62 -3.04
C ALA A 17 4.02 -24.81 -3.18
N PRO A 18 4.56 -24.27 -2.06
CA PRO A 18 5.90 -23.70 -2.10
C PRO A 18 6.93 -24.79 -2.46
N PRO A 19 8.04 -24.43 -3.15
CA PRO A 19 9.10 -25.39 -3.46
C PRO A 19 9.70 -26.02 -2.20
N GLU A 20 10.10 -27.28 -2.29
CA GLU A 20 10.65 -28.03 -1.15
C GLU A 20 11.88 -27.36 -0.52
N ASP A 21 12.79 -26.85 -1.36
CA ASP A 21 13.98 -26.13 -0.90
C ASP A 21 13.63 -24.81 -0.20
N PHE A 22 12.55 -24.14 -0.61
CA PHE A 22 12.04 -22.95 0.09
C PHE A 22 11.54 -23.34 1.48
N VAL A 23 10.68 -24.36 1.57
CA VAL A 23 10.11 -24.87 2.84
C VAL A 23 11.21 -25.28 3.82
N LYS A 24 12.24 -25.98 3.32
CA LYS A 24 13.40 -26.41 4.12
C LYS A 24 14.15 -25.25 4.77
N ASN A 25 14.10 -24.06 4.18
CA ASN A 25 14.82 -22.88 4.67
C ASN A 25 13.91 -21.79 5.25
N ALA A 26 12.59 -21.96 5.22
CA ALA A 26 11.62 -20.96 5.67
C ALA A 26 11.73 -20.64 7.17
N ASN A 27 11.39 -19.41 7.56
CA ASN A 27 11.34 -18.91 8.93
C ASN A 27 10.23 -19.60 9.74
N VAL A 28 9.16 -20.02 9.05
CA VAL A 28 8.04 -20.77 9.62
C VAL A 28 7.86 -22.06 8.82
N LYS A 29 7.88 -23.20 9.51
CA LYS A 29 7.77 -24.54 8.91
C LYS A 29 6.71 -25.43 9.55
N ASP A 30 6.09 -24.96 10.64
CA ASP A 30 5.13 -25.72 11.42
C ASP A 30 3.83 -24.92 11.54
N GLU A 31 2.69 -25.57 11.28
CA GLU A 31 1.36 -24.97 11.40
C GLU A 31 0.99 -24.62 12.85
N LYS A 32 1.73 -25.12 13.86
CA LYS A 32 1.56 -24.75 15.28
C LYS A 32 1.56 -23.25 15.54
N ILE A 33 2.17 -22.44 14.68
CA ILE A 33 2.11 -20.98 14.81
C ILE A 33 0.68 -20.44 14.82
N TYR A 34 -0.25 -21.08 14.08
CA TYR A 34 -1.66 -20.69 14.08
C TYR A 34 -2.36 -21.03 15.40
N GLU A 35 -1.94 -22.14 16.05
CA GLU A 35 -2.43 -22.50 17.37
C GLU A 35 -1.87 -21.56 18.45
N GLU A 36 -0.58 -21.21 18.38
CA GLU A 36 0.01 -20.16 19.24
C GLU A 36 -0.74 -18.83 19.07
N GLY A 37 -1.13 -18.49 17.84
CA GLY A 37 -1.87 -17.28 17.49
C GLY A 37 -3.29 -17.19 18.04
N LYS A 38 -3.86 -18.27 18.61
CA LYS A 38 -5.21 -18.22 19.21
C LYS A 38 -5.23 -17.44 20.52
N ASN A 39 -4.13 -17.45 21.30
CA ASN A 39 -3.96 -16.54 22.43
C ASN A 39 -3.24 -15.28 21.95
N ILE A 40 -4.01 -14.25 21.61
CA ILE A 40 -3.47 -13.03 21.01
C ILE A 40 -2.50 -12.29 21.94
N GLU A 41 -2.72 -12.31 23.26
CA GLU A 41 -1.83 -11.60 24.19
C GLU A 41 -0.47 -12.31 24.28
N ASP A 42 -0.45 -13.62 24.47
CA ASP A 42 0.80 -14.39 24.53
C ASP A 42 1.57 -14.32 23.20
N PHE A 43 0.86 -14.47 22.08
CA PHE A 43 1.45 -14.42 20.75
C PHE A 43 2.12 -13.07 20.48
N TRP A 44 1.41 -11.96 20.74
CA TRP A 44 1.95 -10.63 20.48
C TRP A 44 2.98 -10.19 21.54
N ALA A 45 2.91 -10.69 22.77
CA ALA A 45 3.98 -10.50 23.76
C ALA A 45 5.29 -11.16 23.29
N LYS A 46 5.23 -12.41 22.80
CA LYS A 46 6.38 -13.11 22.20
C LYS A 46 6.90 -12.39 20.96
N ALA A 47 6.01 -11.86 20.12
CA ALA A 47 6.39 -11.06 18.97
C ALA A 47 7.16 -9.80 19.37
N ALA A 48 6.71 -9.10 20.42
CA ALA A 48 7.30 -7.86 20.89
C ALA A 48 8.73 -7.99 21.44
N GLU A 49 9.18 -9.21 21.74
CA GLU A 49 10.58 -9.51 22.08
C GLU A 49 11.53 -9.43 20.86
N ASN A 50 11.02 -9.33 19.63
CA ASN A 50 11.86 -9.16 18.42
C ASN A 50 12.30 -7.69 18.22
N ILE A 51 11.85 -6.76 19.07
CA ILE A 51 12.24 -5.36 19.07
C ILE A 51 12.82 -4.96 20.44
N ASP A 52 13.64 -3.92 20.44
CA ASP A 52 14.30 -3.40 21.63
C ASP A 52 13.39 -2.39 22.34
N TRP A 53 13.22 -2.60 23.64
CA TRP A 53 12.46 -1.73 24.55
C TRP A 53 13.42 -1.10 25.57
N PHE A 54 13.31 0.20 25.79
CA PHE A 54 13.99 0.88 26.89
C PHE A 54 13.36 0.53 28.23
N LYS A 55 12.03 0.33 28.24
CA LYS A 55 11.28 -0.23 29.37
C LYS A 55 10.27 -1.23 28.81
N LYS A 56 10.25 -2.46 29.33
CA LYS A 56 9.20 -3.43 28.98
C LYS A 56 7.83 -2.95 29.47
N TRP A 57 6.81 -3.33 28.72
CA TRP A 57 5.42 -2.99 29.02
C TRP A 57 4.93 -3.64 30.31
N ASP A 58 3.94 -3.00 30.92
CA ASP A 58 3.27 -3.48 32.14
C ASP A 58 2.04 -4.34 31.78
N LYS A 59 1.43 -4.11 30.61
CA LYS A 59 0.26 -4.85 30.11
C LYS A 59 0.31 -5.01 28.60
N VAL A 60 0.03 -6.22 28.08
CA VAL A 60 0.10 -6.50 26.64
C VAL A 60 -1.05 -5.84 25.87
N LEU A 61 -2.29 -5.99 26.35
CA LEU A 61 -3.48 -5.46 25.69
C LEU A 61 -4.43 -4.82 26.71
N GLU A 62 -4.81 -3.56 26.48
CA GLU A 62 -5.97 -2.93 27.10
C GLU A 62 -7.02 -2.67 26.00
N TRP A 63 -8.17 -3.33 26.08
CA TRP A 63 -9.20 -3.24 25.05
C TRP A 63 -10.56 -2.90 25.65
N ASN A 64 -11.05 -1.72 25.27
CA ASN A 64 -12.41 -1.24 25.54
C ASN A 64 -12.99 -0.80 24.19
N PRO A 65 -13.64 -1.70 23.42
CA PRO A 65 -14.10 -1.41 22.07
C PRO A 65 -14.82 -0.04 21.98
N PRO A 66 -14.49 0.79 20.97
CA PRO A 66 -13.61 0.51 19.82
C PRO A 66 -12.10 0.70 20.09
N PHE A 67 -11.71 1.11 21.30
CA PHE A 67 -10.36 1.55 21.60
C PHE A 67 -9.50 0.40 22.13
N ALA A 68 -8.36 0.17 21.48
CA ALA A 68 -7.36 -0.80 21.91
C ALA A 68 -6.00 -0.11 22.09
N LYS A 69 -5.29 -0.47 23.16
CA LYS A 69 -3.90 -0.09 23.42
C LYS A 69 -3.07 -1.33 23.62
N TRP A 70 -1.85 -1.32 23.09
CA TRP A 70 -0.93 -2.43 23.10
C TRP A 70 0.38 -2.05 23.80
N PHE A 71 0.91 -2.98 24.59
CA PHE A 71 2.17 -2.84 25.31
C PHE A 71 2.20 -1.62 26.25
N VAL A 72 1.10 -1.39 26.97
CA VAL A 72 0.88 -0.24 27.85
C VAL A 72 2.01 -0.12 28.86
N GLY A 73 2.56 1.09 28.98
CA GLY A 73 3.68 1.40 29.87
C GLY A 73 5.06 0.99 29.34
N GLY A 74 5.10 0.37 28.14
CA GLY A 74 6.33 0.05 27.44
C GLY A 74 6.91 1.28 26.78
N LYS A 75 8.24 1.39 26.78
CA LYS A 75 8.96 2.50 26.15
C LYS A 75 9.96 2.02 25.13
N LEU A 76 9.99 2.69 23.98
CA LEU A 76 10.85 2.36 22.86
C LEU A 76 11.14 3.59 21.98
N ASN A 77 11.89 3.40 20.90
CA ASN A 77 11.96 4.35 19.80
C ASN A 77 12.06 3.60 18.47
N VAL A 78 11.30 4.03 17.46
CA VAL A 78 11.29 3.38 16.13
C VAL A 78 12.59 3.60 15.38
N SER A 79 13.18 4.79 15.42
CA SER A 79 14.49 5.07 14.81
C SER A 79 15.58 4.20 15.45
N TYR A 80 15.57 4.04 16.77
CA TYR A 80 16.52 3.17 17.48
C TYR A 80 16.43 1.71 17.00
N ASN A 81 15.21 1.20 16.86
CA ASN A 81 14.97 -0.17 16.41
C ASN A 81 15.31 -0.39 14.93
N CYS A 82 15.20 0.64 14.10
CA CYS A 82 15.56 0.58 12.68
C CYS A 82 17.05 0.81 12.43
N LEU A 83 17.81 1.40 13.38
CA LEU A 83 19.19 1.85 13.14
C LEU A 83 20.14 1.47 14.28
N ASP A 84 19.98 2.08 15.45
CA ASP A 84 20.94 2.04 16.57
C ASP A 84 21.25 0.62 17.04
N ARG A 85 20.26 -0.28 17.06
CA ARG A 85 20.50 -1.68 17.44
C ARG A 85 21.30 -2.47 16.40
N HIS A 86 21.23 -2.08 15.13
CA HIS A 86 21.94 -2.76 14.03
C HIS A 86 23.37 -2.26 13.86
N ILE A 87 23.64 -0.97 14.10
CA ILE A 87 25.01 -0.42 14.05
C ILE A 87 25.92 -0.95 15.16
N LYS A 88 25.35 -1.61 16.18
CA LYS A 88 26.06 -2.30 17.26
C LYS A 88 26.42 -3.75 16.91
N THR A 89 26.03 -4.24 15.74
CA THR A 89 26.31 -5.61 15.27
C THR A 89 27.15 -5.60 13.99
N HIS A 90 27.37 -6.77 13.38
CA HIS A 90 28.02 -6.89 12.08
C HIS A 90 27.29 -6.13 10.97
N ARG A 91 25.99 -5.83 11.14
CA ARG A 91 25.16 -5.08 10.18
C ARG A 91 25.56 -3.61 10.04
N LYS A 92 26.44 -3.08 10.90
CA LYS A 92 26.90 -1.69 10.85
C LYS A 92 27.28 -1.23 9.43
N ASN A 93 28.02 -2.06 8.70
CA ASN A 93 28.47 -1.76 7.33
C ASN A 93 27.63 -2.46 6.25
N LYS A 94 26.54 -3.14 6.63
CA LYS A 94 25.59 -3.72 5.68
C LYS A 94 24.78 -2.60 5.03
N ALA A 95 24.49 -2.73 3.75
CA ALA A 95 23.55 -1.84 3.06
C ALA A 95 22.18 -1.86 3.76
N ALA A 96 21.70 -0.70 4.18
CA ALA A 96 20.35 -0.51 4.67
C ALA A 96 19.43 -0.11 3.51
N ILE A 97 19.84 0.89 2.73
CA ILE A 97 19.12 1.36 1.54
C ILE A 97 20.05 1.32 0.34
N ILE A 98 19.61 0.66 -0.72
CA ILE A 98 20.17 0.79 -2.07
C ILE A 98 19.18 1.65 -2.84
N TRP A 99 19.61 2.84 -3.26
CA TRP A 99 18.75 3.78 -3.99
C TRP A 99 19.25 3.98 -5.41
N GLU A 100 18.30 3.97 -6.34
CA GLU A 100 18.49 4.33 -7.74
C GLU A 100 17.50 5.44 -8.14
N GLY A 101 18.05 6.55 -8.64
CA GLY A 101 17.31 7.65 -9.23
C GLY A 101 16.85 7.32 -10.64
N GLU A 102 15.81 8.02 -11.11
CA GLU A 102 15.31 7.82 -12.48
C GLU A 102 16.35 8.19 -13.56
N PRO A 103 17.16 9.27 -13.42
CA PRO A 103 18.25 9.57 -14.35
C PRO A 103 19.42 8.57 -14.32
N GLY A 104 19.41 7.60 -13.40
CA GLY A 104 20.46 6.59 -13.24
C GLY A 104 21.53 6.93 -12.19
N ASP A 105 21.34 7.99 -11.40
CA ASP A 105 22.18 8.25 -10.24
C ASP A 105 21.92 7.23 -9.12
N GLU A 106 22.95 6.86 -8.38
CA GLU A 106 22.87 5.76 -7.41
C GLU A 106 23.49 6.15 -6.08
N LYS A 107 22.92 5.61 -5.01
CA LYS A 107 23.45 5.80 -3.66
C LYS A 107 23.19 4.58 -2.80
N VAL A 108 24.21 4.15 -2.09
CA VAL A 108 24.08 3.10 -1.07
C VAL A 108 24.31 3.73 0.29
N TYR A 109 23.36 3.53 1.20
CA TYR A 109 23.52 3.86 2.59
C TYR A 109 23.71 2.57 3.37
N THR A 110 24.85 2.41 4.02
CA THR A 110 24.97 1.40 5.07
C THR A 110 24.11 1.76 6.26
N TYR A 111 23.85 0.83 7.18
CA TYR A 111 23.19 1.16 8.45
C TYR A 111 23.91 2.28 9.20
N TRP A 112 25.24 2.33 9.13
CA TRP A 112 26.03 3.40 9.72
C TRP A 112 25.83 4.74 9.03
N ASP A 113 25.82 4.78 7.70
CA ASP A 113 25.58 6.02 6.95
C ASP A 113 24.17 6.55 7.22
N LEU A 114 23.17 5.67 7.14
CA LEU A 114 21.77 6.02 7.39
C LEU A 114 21.57 6.52 8.82
N TYR A 115 22.19 5.87 9.80
CA TYR A 115 22.18 6.31 11.21
C TYR A 115 22.71 7.75 11.36
N ARG A 116 23.85 8.06 10.74
CA ARG A 116 24.47 9.40 10.83
C ARG A 116 23.59 10.46 10.20
N GLU A 117 23.06 10.21 9.01
CA GLU A 117 22.16 11.16 8.34
C GLU A 117 20.86 11.38 9.12
N VAL A 118 20.28 10.32 9.68
CA VAL A 118 19.08 10.44 10.54
C VAL A 118 19.38 11.24 11.80
N CYS A 119 20.53 11.03 12.44
CA CYS A 119 20.91 11.81 13.62
C CYS A 119 21.17 13.28 13.30
N LYS A 120 21.85 13.56 12.19
CA LYS A 120 22.03 14.93 11.68
C LYS A 120 20.69 15.61 11.47
N PHE A 121 19.81 14.99 10.69
CA PHE A 121 18.55 15.61 10.35
C PHE A 121 17.60 15.74 11.56
N ALA A 122 17.67 14.81 12.52
CA ALA A 122 17.00 14.95 13.81
C ALA A 122 17.47 16.19 14.60
N ASN A 123 18.78 16.50 14.56
CA ASN A 123 19.32 17.72 15.14
C ASN A 123 18.88 18.98 14.38
N VAL A 124 18.80 18.92 13.05
CA VAL A 124 18.23 20.01 12.23
C VAL A 124 16.79 20.32 12.65
N LEU A 125 15.93 19.31 12.77
CA LEU A 125 14.55 19.51 13.22
C LEU A 125 14.48 20.15 14.62
N LYS A 126 15.36 19.75 15.54
CA LYS A 126 15.48 20.36 16.87
C LYS A 126 15.93 21.83 16.80
N GLN A 127 16.83 22.20 15.88
CA GLN A 127 17.24 23.59 15.66
C GLN A 127 16.07 24.48 15.22
N PHE A 128 15.16 23.93 14.41
CA PHE A 128 13.90 24.60 14.02
C PHE A 128 12.80 24.50 15.09
N GLY A 129 13.13 24.03 16.31
CA GLY A 129 12.23 24.05 17.45
C GLY A 129 11.20 22.92 17.49
N VAL A 130 11.33 21.89 16.63
CA VAL A 130 10.45 20.72 16.65
C VAL A 130 10.63 19.95 17.96
N LYS A 131 9.54 19.70 18.67
CA LYS A 131 9.49 18.94 19.93
C LYS A 131 8.70 17.65 19.77
N LYS A 132 8.78 16.79 20.77
CA LYS A 132 7.91 15.61 20.89
C LYS A 132 6.44 16.01 20.77
N GLY A 133 5.70 15.35 19.88
CA GLY A 133 4.29 15.63 19.58
C GLY A 133 4.07 16.69 18.48
N ASP A 134 5.10 17.39 18.02
CA ASP A 134 4.98 18.31 16.89
C ASP A 134 4.87 17.57 15.57
N ARG A 135 3.94 17.99 14.70
CA ARG A 135 3.72 17.35 13.41
C ARG A 135 4.64 17.95 12.36
N VAL A 136 5.21 17.07 11.55
CA VAL A 136 6.11 17.43 10.44
C VAL A 136 5.51 16.92 9.14
N THR A 137 5.16 17.82 8.22
CA THR A 137 4.68 17.40 6.89
C THR A 137 5.87 17.07 6.00
N ILE A 138 5.82 15.93 5.31
CA ILE A 138 6.85 15.48 4.38
C ILE A 138 6.23 15.33 2.99
N TYR A 139 6.70 16.09 2.01
CA TYR A 139 6.22 16.07 0.62
C TYR A 139 7.42 15.94 -0.33
N MET A 140 7.89 14.72 -0.51
CA MET A 140 9.13 14.40 -1.24
C MET A 140 8.90 13.32 -2.31
N PRO A 141 9.79 13.23 -3.32
CA PRO A 141 9.82 12.10 -4.23
C PRO A 141 10.47 10.88 -3.54
N MET A 142 10.58 9.77 -4.27
CA MET A 142 11.20 8.53 -3.78
C MET A 142 12.75 8.63 -3.76
N ILE A 143 13.26 9.50 -2.89
CA ILE A 143 14.69 9.79 -2.67
C ILE A 143 15.12 9.40 -1.24
N PRO A 144 16.42 9.18 -0.96
CA PRO A 144 16.89 8.74 0.36
C PRO A 144 16.56 9.69 1.52
N GLU A 145 16.44 10.97 1.24
CA GLU A 145 16.06 11.99 2.23
C GLU A 145 14.66 11.73 2.81
N LEU A 146 13.77 11.04 2.07
CA LEU A 146 12.43 10.69 2.54
C LEU A 146 12.44 9.76 3.77
N PRO A 147 13.02 8.55 3.73
CA PRO A 147 13.14 7.72 4.92
C PRO A 147 14.04 8.36 5.99
N ILE A 148 15.04 9.17 5.62
CA ILE A 148 15.86 9.93 6.60
C ILE A 148 14.97 10.88 7.40
N ALA A 149 14.12 11.66 6.73
CA ALA A 149 13.20 12.59 7.37
C ALA A 149 12.18 11.88 8.27
N MET A 150 11.60 10.76 7.80
CA MET A 150 10.67 9.95 8.61
C MET A 150 11.33 9.45 9.90
N LEU A 151 12.51 8.83 9.77
CA LEU A 151 13.23 8.27 10.92
C LEU A 151 13.74 9.35 11.86
N ALA A 152 14.14 10.52 11.36
CA ALA A 152 14.52 11.67 12.19
C ALA A 152 13.33 12.20 13.00
N CYS A 153 12.15 12.30 12.40
CA CYS A 153 10.92 12.66 13.11
C CYS A 153 10.63 11.65 14.24
N CYS A 154 10.66 10.36 13.94
CA CYS A 154 10.48 9.30 14.95
C CYS A 154 11.55 9.34 16.05
N ARG A 155 12.79 9.71 15.72
CA ARG A 155 13.92 9.78 16.66
C ARG A 155 13.69 10.81 17.75
N ILE A 156 13.03 11.92 17.43
CA ILE A 156 12.77 13.04 18.36
C ILE A 156 11.33 13.05 18.88
N GLY A 157 10.53 12.04 18.53
CA GLY A 157 9.15 11.91 18.97
C GLY A 157 8.16 12.82 18.25
N ALA A 158 8.50 13.32 17.07
CA ALA A 158 7.63 14.13 16.22
C ALA A 158 6.82 13.23 15.29
N PRO A 159 5.48 13.23 15.32
CA PRO A 159 4.69 12.50 14.35
C PRO A 159 4.85 13.12 12.97
N HIS A 160 5.39 12.37 12.01
CA HIS A 160 5.43 12.86 10.63
C HIS A 160 4.07 12.64 9.94
N SER A 161 3.84 13.40 8.88
CA SER A 161 2.73 13.21 7.96
C SER A 161 3.26 13.26 6.53
N VAL A 162 3.51 12.07 5.97
CA VAL A 162 3.94 11.96 4.57
C VAL A 162 2.75 12.22 3.66
N VAL A 163 2.96 13.12 2.71
CA VAL A 163 2.05 13.45 1.63
C VAL A 163 2.69 13.00 0.33
N PHE A 164 1.94 12.23 -0.44
CA PHE A 164 2.40 11.69 -1.70
C PHE A 164 2.81 12.81 -2.68
N GLY A 165 4.04 12.75 -3.22
CA GLY A 165 4.65 13.82 -4.02
C GLY A 165 3.94 14.18 -5.32
N GLY A 166 2.97 13.37 -5.78
CA GLY A 166 2.15 13.71 -6.94
C GLY A 166 0.84 14.43 -6.64
N PHE A 167 0.51 14.70 -5.37
CA PHE A 167 -0.69 15.47 -5.05
C PHE A 167 -0.57 16.95 -5.40
N SER A 168 -1.72 17.59 -5.64
CA SER A 168 -1.83 19.02 -5.90
C SER A 168 -1.56 19.87 -4.66
N ALA A 169 -1.35 21.17 -4.87
CA ALA A 169 -1.27 22.16 -3.80
C ALA A 169 -2.51 22.13 -2.89
N ASP A 170 -3.72 22.05 -3.44
CA ASP A 170 -4.95 21.98 -2.65
C ASP A 170 -5.03 20.73 -1.76
N SER A 171 -4.67 19.57 -2.31
CA SER A 171 -4.56 18.34 -1.52
C SER A 171 -3.53 18.45 -0.39
N LEU A 172 -2.45 19.19 -0.62
CA LEU A 172 -1.43 19.46 0.39
C LEU A 172 -1.94 20.43 1.47
N VAL A 173 -2.66 21.49 1.11
CA VAL A 173 -3.29 22.46 2.04
C VAL A 173 -4.15 21.78 3.07
N GLU A 174 -5.04 20.87 2.64
CA GLU A 174 -5.96 20.18 3.55
C GLU A 174 -5.20 19.38 4.62
N ARG A 175 -4.09 18.74 4.24
CA ARG A 175 -3.28 17.88 5.11
C ARG A 175 -2.38 18.69 6.05
N ILE A 176 -1.77 19.76 5.56
CA ILE A 176 -0.98 20.70 6.39
C ILE A 176 -1.89 21.36 7.42
N THR A 177 -3.07 21.80 6.98
CA THR A 177 -4.05 22.48 7.85
C THR A 177 -4.58 21.54 8.94
N ASP A 178 -5.00 20.33 8.58
CA ASP A 178 -5.55 19.39 9.56
C ASP A 178 -4.50 18.94 10.58
N SER A 179 -3.28 18.62 10.13
CA SER A 179 -2.16 18.22 11.00
C SER A 179 -1.56 19.37 11.80
N GLU A 180 -1.86 20.62 11.43
CA GLU A 180 -1.24 21.85 11.99
C GLU A 180 0.29 21.76 11.97
N SER A 181 0.86 21.19 10.91
CA SER A 181 2.31 21.06 10.77
C SER A 181 2.94 22.43 10.55
N LYS A 182 3.87 22.85 11.41
CA LYS A 182 4.58 24.13 11.28
C LYS A 182 5.82 24.07 10.39
N ILE A 183 6.21 22.87 10.00
CA ILE A 183 7.38 22.62 9.16
C ILE A 183 6.98 21.68 8.02
N VAL A 184 7.45 22.00 6.82
CA VAL A 184 7.30 21.19 5.62
C VAL A 184 8.68 20.79 5.11
N ILE A 185 8.88 19.51 4.83
CA ILE A 185 10.10 19.00 4.21
C ILE A 185 9.75 18.58 2.79
N THR A 186 10.47 19.10 1.80
CA THR A 186 10.21 18.86 0.39
C THR A 186 11.50 18.81 -0.44
N ALA A 187 11.38 18.63 -1.75
CA ALA A 187 12.48 18.78 -2.70
C ALA A 187 12.14 19.91 -3.70
N ASP A 188 13.15 20.43 -4.38
CA ASP A 188 12.98 21.39 -5.48
C ASP A 188 12.08 20.82 -6.59
N GLY A 189 12.29 19.55 -6.94
CA GLY A 189 11.42 18.74 -7.78
C GLY A 189 11.73 17.25 -7.61
N GLY A 190 11.18 16.41 -8.47
CA GLY A 190 11.50 14.99 -8.56
C GLY A 190 11.30 14.47 -9.97
N TYR A 191 12.03 13.41 -10.36
CA TYR A 191 11.89 12.83 -11.69
C TYR A 191 10.75 11.82 -11.75
N ARG A 192 10.02 11.83 -12.86
CA ARG A 192 9.06 10.78 -13.23
C ARG A 192 8.88 10.70 -14.73
N ARG A 193 9.07 9.52 -15.33
CA ARG A 193 8.96 9.27 -16.78
C ARG A 193 9.77 10.29 -17.62
N GLY A 194 10.98 10.62 -17.18
CA GLY A 194 11.86 11.60 -17.80
C GLY A 194 11.43 13.06 -17.64
N SER A 195 10.37 13.34 -16.85
CA SER A 195 9.84 14.69 -16.63
C SER A 195 10.01 15.12 -15.17
N VAL A 196 10.12 16.43 -14.96
CA VAL A 196 10.23 17.01 -13.61
C VAL A 196 8.84 17.27 -13.01
N ILE A 197 8.61 16.74 -11.81
CA ILE A 197 7.48 17.07 -10.94
C ILE A 197 7.87 18.28 -10.08
N PRO A 198 7.14 19.43 -10.16
CA PRO A 198 7.53 20.68 -9.53
C PRO A 198 7.09 20.76 -8.05
N LEU A 199 7.70 19.96 -7.18
CA LEU A 199 7.31 19.80 -5.78
C LEU A 199 7.33 21.12 -4.98
N LYS A 200 8.44 21.85 -5.01
CA LYS A 200 8.56 23.12 -4.26
C LYS A 200 7.56 24.17 -4.72
N ARG A 201 7.20 24.20 -6.00
CA ARG A 201 6.17 25.10 -6.53
C ARG A 201 4.79 24.77 -5.93
N ASN A 202 4.45 23.49 -5.83
CA ASN A 202 3.19 23.06 -5.19
C ASN A 202 3.18 23.41 -3.70
N VAL A 203 4.33 23.32 -3.02
CA VAL A 203 4.47 23.78 -1.64
C VAL A 203 4.24 25.28 -1.55
N ASP A 204 4.87 26.09 -2.39
CA ASP A 204 4.68 27.55 -2.36
C ASP A 204 3.22 27.96 -2.53
N GLU A 205 2.52 27.38 -3.50
CA GLU A 205 1.09 27.60 -3.73
C GLU A 205 0.25 27.16 -2.52
N ALA A 206 0.56 26.01 -1.91
CA ALA A 206 -0.13 25.55 -0.71
C ALA A 206 0.06 26.50 0.48
N LEU A 207 1.28 27.03 0.65
CA LEU A 207 1.62 27.89 1.78
C LEU A 207 1.01 29.29 1.71
N GLU A 208 0.45 29.70 0.56
CA GLU A 208 -0.42 30.89 0.51
C GLU A 208 -1.68 30.71 1.37
N LYS A 209 -2.19 29.48 1.47
CA LYS A 209 -3.36 29.11 2.28
C LYS A 209 -2.99 28.57 3.67
N CYS A 210 -1.71 28.30 3.92
CA CYS A 210 -1.19 27.83 5.21
C CYS A 210 -0.09 28.77 5.77
N PRO A 211 -0.40 30.06 6.07
CA PRO A 211 0.60 31.05 6.47
C PRO A 211 1.24 30.79 7.84
N PHE A 212 0.71 29.83 8.62
CA PHE A 212 1.26 29.43 9.92
C PHE A 212 2.45 28.47 9.81
N VAL A 213 2.79 28.00 8.60
CA VAL A 213 4.01 27.22 8.36
C VAL A 213 5.21 28.16 8.47
N GLU A 214 6.09 27.86 9.43
CA GLU A 214 7.21 28.72 9.80
C GLU A 214 8.46 28.40 8.99
N ASN A 215 8.68 27.12 8.65
CA ASN A 215 9.91 26.67 7.97
C ASN A 215 9.62 25.65 6.88
N VAL A 216 10.38 25.74 5.78
CA VAL A 216 10.39 24.75 4.69
C VAL A 216 11.83 24.30 4.47
N ILE A 217 12.08 23.00 4.58
CA ILE A 217 13.40 22.42 4.26
C ILE A 217 13.32 21.80 2.87
N VAL A 218 14.23 22.19 1.98
CA VAL A 218 14.20 21.85 0.56
C VAL A 218 15.43 21.04 0.17
N VAL A 219 15.23 19.82 -0.32
CA VAL A 219 16.28 18.99 -0.94
C VAL A 219 16.53 19.47 -2.36
N LYS A 220 17.80 19.68 -2.74
CA LYS A 220 18.19 19.96 -4.12
C LYS A 220 18.31 18.65 -4.91
N ARG A 221 17.22 18.19 -5.52
CA ARG A 221 17.17 16.94 -6.30
C ARG A 221 17.38 17.17 -7.79
N VAL A 222 16.68 18.16 -8.36
CA VAL A 222 16.68 18.46 -9.81
C VAL A 222 17.58 19.65 -10.13
N GLY A 223 17.73 20.59 -9.21
CA GLY A 223 18.52 21.81 -9.42
C GLY A 223 17.81 22.83 -10.29
N ASP A 224 18.55 23.51 -11.16
CA ASP A 224 18.08 24.70 -11.88
C ASP A 224 16.89 24.40 -12.82
N GLU A 225 16.76 23.15 -13.29
CA GLU A 225 15.63 22.73 -14.13
C GLU A 225 14.28 22.79 -13.40
N ALA A 226 14.27 22.69 -12.06
CA ALA A 226 13.04 22.81 -11.27
C ALA A 226 12.47 24.24 -11.26
N ARG A 227 13.28 25.26 -11.63
CA ARG A 227 12.88 26.68 -11.70
C ARG A 227 12.15 27.18 -10.45
N ILE A 228 12.71 26.86 -9.28
CA ILE A 228 12.07 27.15 -7.99
C ILE A 228 12.46 28.53 -7.46
N HIS A 229 11.62 29.06 -6.58
CA HIS A 229 11.93 30.23 -5.76
C HIS A 229 12.15 29.79 -4.31
N MET A 230 13.22 30.27 -3.68
CA MET A 230 13.47 30.12 -2.25
C MET A 230 13.11 31.43 -1.55
N LYS A 231 12.18 31.38 -0.59
CA LYS A 231 11.73 32.52 0.19
C LYS A 231 12.61 32.73 1.42
N ASP A 232 13.32 33.85 1.47
CA ASP A 232 14.19 34.22 2.59
C ASP A 232 13.47 34.15 3.94
N GLY A 233 14.15 33.56 4.92
CA GLY A 233 13.67 33.41 6.29
C GLY A 233 12.68 32.25 6.52
N ARG A 234 12.10 31.67 5.46
CA ARG A 234 11.20 30.51 5.54
C ARG A 234 11.83 29.25 4.94
N ASP A 235 12.46 29.38 3.77
CA ASP A 235 12.96 28.25 2.99
C ASP A 235 14.46 28.04 3.23
N HIS A 236 14.86 26.80 3.51
CA HIS A 236 16.23 26.44 3.85
C HIS A 236 16.68 25.24 3.03
N TRP A 237 17.91 25.27 2.51
CA TRP A 237 18.46 24.12 1.80
C TRP A 237 18.85 23.00 2.76
N TRP A 238 18.41 21.78 2.43
CA TRP A 238 18.75 20.57 3.18
C TRP A 238 20.26 20.39 3.34
N ILE A 239 21.03 20.58 2.26
CA ILE A 239 22.47 20.33 2.26
C ILE A 239 23.22 21.24 3.24
N ASP A 240 22.91 22.54 3.25
CA ASP A 240 23.54 23.52 4.13
C ASP A 240 23.30 23.15 5.61
N LEU A 241 22.05 22.76 5.94
CA LEU A 241 21.67 22.33 7.28
C LEU A 241 22.37 21.04 7.71
N MET A 242 22.54 20.09 6.78
CA MET A 242 23.13 18.78 7.06
C MET A 242 24.66 18.81 7.19
N ASP A 243 25.32 19.77 6.55
CA ASP A 243 26.77 19.97 6.67
C ASP A 243 27.16 20.53 8.04
N GLU A 244 26.31 21.37 8.63
CA GLU A 244 26.52 21.93 9.97
C GLU A 244 26.05 21.01 11.12
N ALA A 245 25.12 20.10 10.83
CA ALA A 245 24.51 19.25 11.85
C ALA A 245 25.47 18.18 12.40
N LYS A 246 25.40 17.97 13.72
CA LYS A 246 26.16 16.91 14.40
C LYS A 246 25.54 15.53 14.13
N PRO A 247 26.36 14.49 13.91
CA PRO A 247 25.88 13.13 13.63
C PRO A 247 25.46 12.34 14.87
N GLU A 248 25.49 12.93 16.07
CA GLU A 248 24.98 12.32 17.29
C GLU A 248 23.66 12.99 17.73
N CYS A 249 22.60 12.21 17.80
CA CYS A 249 21.33 12.60 18.42
C CYS A 249 20.84 11.42 19.26
N PRO A 250 20.68 11.50 20.58
CA PRO A 250 20.01 10.46 21.35
C PRO A 250 18.58 10.23 20.85
N ALA A 251 18.12 8.99 20.87
CA ALA A 251 16.73 8.64 20.56
C ALA A 251 15.84 8.94 21.77
N GLU A 252 14.74 9.66 21.56
CA GLU A 252 13.78 10.01 22.60
C GLU A 252 13.04 8.76 23.08
N GLU A 253 12.82 8.62 24.40
CA GLU A 253 11.96 7.56 24.92
C GLU A 253 10.49 7.86 24.62
N MET A 254 9.89 7.03 23.77
CA MET A 254 8.48 7.13 23.40
C MET A 254 7.67 6.06 24.11
N ASP A 255 6.48 6.42 24.59
CA ASP A 255 5.50 5.44 25.06
C ASP A 255 5.01 4.59 23.88
N SER A 256 4.62 3.34 24.12
CA SER A 256 4.08 2.47 23.09
C SER A 256 2.87 3.08 22.38
N GLU A 257 2.09 3.91 23.08
CA GLU A 257 0.90 4.58 22.57
C GLU A 257 1.12 6.04 22.15
N ASP A 258 2.37 6.53 22.16
CA ASP A 258 2.67 7.82 21.54
C ASP A 258 2.42 7.74 20.03
N MET A 259 1.84 8.81 19.49
CA MET A 259 1.56 8.97 18.06
C MET A 259 2.85 8.86 17.25
N LEU A 260 2.88 7.92 16.30
CA LEU A 260 4.04 7.70 15.43
C LEU A 260 3.95 8.55 14.16
N TYR A 261 2.80 8.52 13.49
CA TYR A 261 2.56 9.29 12.28
C TYR A 261 1.06 9.49 12.02
N ILE A 262 0.76 10.43 11.12
CA ILE A 262 -0.57 10.65 10.54
C ILE A 262 -0.49 10.40 9.03
N LEU A 263 -1.24 9.43 8.52
CA LEU A 263 -1.32 9.17 7.09
C LEU A 263 -2.72 9.43 6.56
N TYR A 264 -2.82 10.39 5.64
CA TYR A 264 -4.10 10.84 5.13
C TYR A 264 -4.65 9.94 4.02
N THR A 265 -5.85 9.40 4.24
CA THR A 265 -6.58 8.60 3.23
C THR A 265 -7.81 9.35 2.71
N SER A 266 -8.25 9.02 1.49
CA SER A 266 -9.47 9.59 0.90
C SER A 266 -10.70 9.19 1.72
N GLY A 267 -11.51 10.18 2.13
CA GLY A 267 -12.80 9.95 2.79
C GLY A 267 -13.95 9.80 1.79
N THR A 268 -15.00 9.04 2.14
CA THR A 268 -16.25 8.96 1.38
C THR A 268 -16.99 10.30 1.31
N THR A 269 -16.73 11.19 2.29
CA THR A 269 -17.35 12.52 2.44
C THR A 269 -16.52 13.67 1.86
N GLY A 270 -15.45 13.38 1.10
CA GLY A 270 -14.59 14.37 0.46
C GLY A 270 -13.40 14.85 1.31
N LYS A 271 -13.57 15.08 2.62
CA LYS A 271 -12.44 15.47 3.50
C LYS A 271 -11.49 14.28 3.79
N PRO A 272 -10.16 14.45 3.62
CA PRO A 272 -9.17 13.44 3.99
C PRO A 272 -9.30 13.00 5.45
N LYS A 273 -8.98 11.73 5.71
CA LYS A 273 -8.95 11.14 7.05
C LYS A 273 -7.50 10.99 7.50
N GLY A 274 -7.07 11.71 8.52
CA GLY A 274 -5.75 11.51 9.12
C GLY A 274 -5.72 10.23 9.95
N ILE A 275 -5.29 9.11 9.37
CA ILE A 275 -5.21 7.84 10.09
C ILE A 275 -4.02 7.88 11.06
N VAL A 276 -4.29 7.63 12.34
CA VAL A 276 -3.28 7.68 13.42
C VAL A 276 -2.79 6.28 13.77
N HIS A 277 -1.49 6.07 13.67
CA HIS A 277 -0.78 4.90 14.20
C HIS A 277 0.11 5.27 15.37
N THR A 278 0.28 4.35 16.32
CA THR A 278 1.14 4.53 17.51
C THR A 278 2.40 3.69 17.47
N THR A 279 3.36 4.03 18.31
CA THR A 279 4.77 3.62 18.19
C THR A 279 4.99 2.11 18.39
N GLY A 280 4.57 1.55 19.52
CA GLY A 280 4.90 0.19 19.92
C GLY A 280 4.19 -0.86 19.08
N GLY A 281 2.85 -0.82 19.09
CA GLY A 281 2.03 -1.80 18.38
C GLY A 281 2.29 -1.86 16.88
N TYR A 282 2.46 -0.69 16.23
CA TYR A 282 2.77 -0.61 14.81
C TYR A 282 4.13 -1.25 14.48
N LEU A 283 5.18 -0.95 15.25
CA LEU A 283 6.51 -1.50 14.99
C LEU A 283 6.55 -3.01 15.24
N VAL A 284 5.94 -3.52 16.32
CA VAL A 284 5.87 -4.98 16.58
C VAL A 284 5.20 -5.69 15.41
N GLY A 285 4.04 -5.18 14.97
CA GLY A 285 3.27 -5.77 13.88
C GLY A 285 4.01 -5.78 12.55
N THR A 286 4.55 -4.63 12.14
CA THR A 286 5.28 -4.50 10.87
C THR A 286 6.59 -5.27 10.86
N THR A 287 7.33 -5.32 11.97
CA THR A 287 8.55 -6.13 12.11
C THR A 287 8.24 -7.62 11.96
N LEU A 288 7.23 -8.13 12.66
CA LEU A 288 6.90 -9.56 12.61
C LEU A 288 6.34 -9.97 11.25
N THR A 289 5.38 -9.21 10.71
CA THR A 289 4.78 -9.52 9.40
C THR A 289 5.82 -9.48 8.30
N SER A 290 6.73 -8.50 8.29
CA SER A 290 7.83 -8.46 7.33
C SER A 290 8.69 -9.73 7.39
N LYS A 291 9.11 -10.12 8.60
CA LYS A 291 9.98 -11.28 8.82
C LYS A 291 9.34 -12.60 8.38
N LEU A 292 8.08 -12.81 8.71
CA LEU A 292 7.43 -14.11 8.53
C LEU A 292 6.75 -14.26 7.17
N ILE A 293 6.12 -13.20 6.63
CA ILE A 293 5.42 -13.27 5.34
C ILE A 293 6.38 -13.17 4.17
N PHE A 294 7.35 -12.25 4.22
CA PHE A 294 8.40 -12.19 3.18
C PHE A 294 9.55 -13.16 3.44
N ASP A 295 9.46 -13.94 4.52
CA ASP A 295 10.47 -14.92 4.89
C ASP A 295 11.89 -14.31 5.00
N LEU A 296 12.02 -13.04 5.40
CA LEU A 296 13.28 -12.29 5.34
C LEU A 296 14.46 -13.07 5.95
N LYS A 297 15.55 -13.14 5.19
CA LYS A 297 16.85 -13.70 5.55
C LYS A 297 17.88 -12.59 5.75
N GLU A 298 18.96 -12.94 6.42
CA GLU A 298 20.03 -12.00 6.73
C GLU A 298 20.67 -11.39 5.47
N GLU A 299 20.81 -12.16 4.41
CA GLU A 299 21.48 -11.73 3.17
C GLU A 299 20.50 -11.28 2.08
N ASP A 300 19.20 -11.20 2.37
CA ASP A 300 18.23 -10.81 1.35
C ASP A 300 18.37 -9.33 0.96
N THR A 301 18.29 -9.09 -0.34
CA THR A 301 17.97 -7.79 -0.93
C THR A 301 16.47 -7.76 -1.23
N TYR A 302 15.74 -6.90 -0.52
CA TYR A 302 14.30 -6.75 -0.61
C TYR A 302 13.95 -5.51 -1.42
N TRP A 303 13.01 -5.62 -2.37
CA TRP A 303 12.49 -4.48 -3.10
C TRP A 303 10.96 -4.41 -3.05
N CYS A 304 10.46 -3.33 -2.46
CA CYS A 304 9.06 -2.92 -2.60
C CYS A 304 8.97 -1.76 -3.59
N THR A 305 8.14 -1.91 -4.63
CA THR A 305 8.00 -0.91 -5.70
C THR A 305 6.98 0.17 -5.38
N ALA A 306 6.45 0.20 -4.15
CA ALA A 306 5.46 1.19 -3.73
C ALA A 306 6.12 2.55 -3.45
N ASP A 307 5.30 3.60 -3.40
CA ASP A 307 5.74 4.90 -2.92
C ASP A 307 5.54 5.02 -1.39
N ILE A 308 6.47 5.69 -0.71
CA ILE A 308 6.42 5.93 0.74
C ILE A 308 5.24 6.83 1.15
N GLY A 309 4.68 7.63 0.25
CA GLY A 309 3.41 8.34 0.46
C GLY A 309 2.20 7.45 0.72
N TRP A 310 2.35 6.12 0.64
CA TRP A 310 1.35 5.12 1.02
C TRP A 310 1.80 4.29 2.21
N VAL A 311 0.85 3.63 2.87
CA VAL A 311 1.11 2.76 4.03
C VAL A 311 2.07 1.62 3.67
N THR A 312 2.06 1.14 2.42
CA THR A 312 2.97 0.10 1.93
C THR A 312 4.42 0.52 2.07
N GLY A 313 4.79 1.75 1.70
CA GLY A 313 6.16 2.21 1.87
C GLY A 313 6.52 2.54 3.32
N HIS A 314 5.56 3.01 4.13
CA HIS A 314 5.78 3.15 5.57
C HIS A 314 6.15 1.79 6.20
N SER A 315 5.27 0.81 6.07
CA SER A 315 5.38 -0.48 6.74
C SER A 315 6.47 -1.36 6.14
N TYR A 316 6.62 -1.34 4.80
CA TYR A 316 7.37 -2.35 4.05
C TYR A 316 8.44 -1.78 3.10
N ILE A 317 8.77 -0.48 3.16
CA ILE A 317 10.06 0.03 2.65
C ILE A 317 10.93 0.46 3.83
N VAL A 318 10.34 1.16 4.80
CA VAL A 318 11.05 1.76 5.92
C VAL A 318 10.96 0.89 7.18
N TYR A 319 9.83 0.87 7.86
CA TYR A 319 9.79 0.43 9.26
C TYR A 319 10.04 -1.06 9.46
N GLY A 320 9.20 -1.92 8.87
CA GLY A 320 9.29 -3.36 9.06
C GLY A 320 10.54 -3.99 8.44
N ILE A 321 11.07 -3.39 7.36
CA ILE A 321 12.29 -3.87 6.69
C ILE A 321 13.54 -3.44 7.47
N LEU A 322 13.67 -2.15 7.76
CA LEU A 322 14.85 -1.64 8.46
C LEU A 322 14.92 -2.15 9.90
N SER A 323 13.78 -2.34 10.58
CA SER A 323 13.77 -2.95 11.92
C SER A 323 14.25 -4.41 11.90
N ASN A 324 14.09 -5.14 10.81
CA ASN A 324 14.64 -6.49 10.70
C ASN A 324 16.15 -6.52 10.38
N GLY A 325 16.76 -5.37 10.07
CA GLY A 325 18.14 -5.31 9.61
C GLY A 325 18.31 -5.71 8.14
N ALA A 326 17.24 -5.69 7.34
CA ALA A 326 17.24 -6.10 5.93
C ALA A 326 17.64 -4.96 4.98
N THR A 327 18.19 -5.32 3.81
CA THR A 327 18.53 -4.34 2.75
C THR A 327 17.28 -4.00 1.96
N SER A 328 16.93 -2.71 1.88
CA SER A 328 15.78 -2.20 1.13
C SER A 328 16.22 -1.49 -0.15
N VAL A 329 15.75 -1.94 -1.31
CA VAL A 329 15.91 -1.24 -2.57
C VAL A 329 14.84 -0.16 -2.69
N MET A 330 15.23 1.03 -3.11
CA MET A 330 14.36 2.16 -3.39
C MET A 330 14.61 2.67 -4.80
N TYR A 331 13.54 2.86 -5.57
CA TYR A 331 13.61 3.38 -6.92
C TYR A 331 12.73 4.62 -7.06
N GLU A 332 13.29 5.70 -7.61
CA GLU A 332 12.57 6.97 -7.78
C GLU A 332 11.55 6.90 -8.94
N GLY A 333 11.94 6.22 -10.01
CA GLY A 333 11.29 6.36 -11.32
C GLY A 333 10.10 5.44 -11.57
N SER A 334 9.70 5.39 -12.84
CA SER A 334 8.60 4.54 -13.33
C SER A 334 9.09 3.22 -13.95
N PRO A 335 8.22 2.20 -14.04
CA PRO A 335 8.58 0.90 -14.63
C PRO A 335 8.87 0.90 -16.13
N ASP A 336 8.51 1.97 -16.84
CA ASP A 336 8.58 2.13 -18.30
C ASP A 336 9.69 3.07 -18.78
N TYR A 337 10.52 3.61 -17.88
CA TYR A 337 11.52 4.61 -18.24
C TYR A 337 12.93 4.21 -17.80
N PRO A 338 13.95 4.29 -18.67
CA PRO A 338 13.89 4.74 -20.07
C PRO A 338 13.19 3.72 -21.00
N GLU A 339 13.12 2.46 -20.58
CA GLU A 339 12.53 1.36 -21.34
C GLU A 339 11.67 0.46 -20.44
N LYS A 340 10.81 -0.36 -21.05
CA LYS A 340 9.85 -1.24 -20.35
C LYS A 340 10.49 -2.40 -19.57
N ASP A 341 11.81 -2.63 -19.68
CA ASP A 341 12.55 -3.61 -18.88
C ASP A 341 13.16 -3.05 -17.60
N ARG A 342 12.93 -1.77 -17.28
CA ARG A 342 13.62 -1.07 -16.19
C ARG A 342 13.55 -1.78 -14.85
N PHE A 343 12.38 -2.29 -14.45
CA PHE A 343 12.26 -2.99 -13.17
C PHE A 343 13.09 -4.29 -13.16
N TRP A 344 13.17 -4.98 -14.29
CA TRP A 344 13.91 -6.23 -14.42
C TRP A 344 15.42 -5.99 -14.42
N GLU A 345 15.86 -4.87 -15.00
CA GLU A 345 17.24 -4.39 -14.87
C GLU A 345 17.62 -4.15 -13.41
N ILE A 346 16.76 -3.51 -12.61
CA ILE A 346 17.02 -3.26 -11.19
C ILE A 346 17.10 -4.58 -10.40
N VAL A 347 16.24 -5.57 -10.71
CA VAL A 347 16.29 -6.90 -10.11
C VAL A 347 17.63 -7.58 -10.39
N GLU A 348 18.05 -7.60 -11.66
CA GLU A 348 19.32 -8.19 -12.11
C GLU A 348 20.52 -7.48 -11.48
N LYS A 349 20.56 -6.15 -11.56
CA LYS A 349 21.65 -5.29 -11.11
C LYS A 349 21.92 -5.40 -9.61
N TYR A 350 20.88 -5.42 -8.80
CA TYR A 350 21.00 -5.49 -7.34
C TYR A 350 20.74 -6.89 -6.77
N ASN A 351 20.62 -7.91 -7.64
CA ASN A 351 20.41 -9.30 -7.24
C ASN A 351 19.25 -9.43 -6.24
N VAL A 352 18.11 -8.79 -6.57
CA VAL A 352 16.94 -8.71 -5.68
C VAL A 352 16.40 -10.11 -5.41
N ASN A 353 16.19 -10.45 -4.14
CA ASN A 353 15.67 -11.76 -3.73
C ASN A 353 14.16 -11.76 -3.53
N ILE A 354 13.60 -10.63 -3.12
CA ILE A 354 12.18 -10.47 -2.83
C ILE A 354 11.64 -9.26 -3.56
N LEU A 355 10.64 -9.47 -4.43
CA LEU A 355 9.94 -8.41 -5.15
C LEU A 355 8.51 -8.26 -4.63
N TYR A 356 8.17 -7.09 -4.13
CA TYR A 356 6.84 -6.75 -3.63
C TYR A 356 6.23 -5.60 -4.43
N THR A 357 5.21 -5.89 -5.23
CA THR A 357 4.62 -4.92 -6.16
C THR A 357 3.09 -4.97 -6.16
N ALA A 358 2.44 -4.09 -6.91
CA ALA A 358 0.98 -4.04 -7.00
C ALA A 358 0.46 -4.85 -8.20
N PRO A 359 -0.76 -5.44 -8.15
CA PRO A 359 -1.40 -6.07 -9.30
C PRO A 359 -1.46 -5.17 -10.54
N THR A 360 -1.63 -3.86 -10.36
CA THR A 360 -1.61 -2.89 -11.47
C THR A 360 -0.29 -2.89 -12.22
N ALA A 361 0.85 -3.00 -11.53
CA ALA A 361 2.15 -3.11 -12.18
C ALA A 361 2.25 -4.46 -12.92
N ILE A 362 1.81 -5.56 -12.28
CA ILE A 362 1.80 -6.90 -12.89
C ILE A 362 0.99 -6.91 -14.19
N ARG A 363 -0.24 -6.37 -14.18
CA ARG A 363 -1.09 -6.26 -15.38
C ARG A 363 -0.46 -5.37 -16.46
N THR A 364 0.27 -4.34 -16.05
CA THR A 364 1.01 -3.49 -16.98
C THR A 364 2.13 -4.28 -17.67
N PHE A 365 2.88 -5.09 -16.94
CA PHE A 365 3.90 -5.97 -17.52
C PHE A 365 3.30 -7.05 -18.42
N MET A 366 2.15 -7.61 -18.04
CA MET A 366 1.37 -8.52 -18.90
C MET A 366 0.97 -7.86 -20.21
N LYS A 367 0.52 -6.60 -20.16
CA LYS A 367 0.14 -5.80 -21.33
C LYS A 367 1.34 -5.58 -22.26
N TRP A 368 2.50 -5.28 -21.69
CA TRP A 368 3.71 -4.99 -22.45
C TRP A 368 4.37 -6.22 -23.08
N GLY A 369 4.13 -7.41 -22.52
CA GLY A 369 4.64 -8.66 -23.07
C GLY A 369 5.78 -9.28 -22.24
N GLU A 370 5.91 -10.59 -22.35
CA GLU A 370 6.90 -11.39 -21.62
C GLU A 370 8.34 -11.23 -22.14
N GLU A 371 8.54 -10.59 -23.29
CA GLU A 371 9.85 -10.33 -23.86
C GLU A 371 10.69 -9.35 -23.03
N TRP A 372 10.07 -8.43 -22.30
CA TRP A 372 10.78 -7.46 -21.45
C TRP A 372 11.45 -8.13 -20.25
N PRO A 373 10.76 -8.91 -19.41
CA PRO A 373 11.42 -9.65 -18.34
C PRO A 373 12.40 -10.70 -18.86
N LYS A 374 12.16 -11.32 -20.02
CA LYS A 374 13.08 -12.30 -20.63
C LYS A 374 14.44 -11.75 -21.06
N LYS A 375 14.61 -10.42 -21.14
CA LYS A 375 15.88 -9.76 -21.47
C LYS A 375 16.87 -9.72 -20.28
N ARG A 376 16.44 -10.05 -19.07
CA ARG A 376 17.19 -9.86 -17.83
C ARG A 376 17.26 -11.16 -17.01
N ASP A 377 18.30 -11.30 -16.20
CA ASP A 377 18.41 -12.40 -15.24
C ASP A 377 17.60 -12.13 -13.96
N LEU A 378 16.51 -12.87 -13.80
CA LEU A 378 15.63 -12.83 -12.63
C LEU A 378 15.87 -14.01 -11.67
N SER A 379 16.95 -14.77 -11.85
CA SER A 379 17.23 -16.00 -11.08
C SER A 379 17.43 -15.76 -9.59
N SER A 380 17.83 -14.55 -9.20
CA SER A 380 18.00 -14.08 -7.82
C SER A 380 16.73 -14.13 -6.97
N LEU A 381 15.56 -13.98 -7.63
CA LEU A 381 14.28 -13.97 -6.97
C LEU A 381 13.98 -15.33 -6.36
N ARG A 382 13.57 -15.29 -5.10
CA ARG A 382 13.13 -16.47 -4.32
C ARG A 382 11.71 -16.34 -3.79
N LEU A 383 11.14 -15.14 -3.73
CA LEU A 383 9.77 -14.89 -3.29
C LEU A 383 9.21 -13.66 -3.99
N LEU A 384 7.93 -13.73 -4.36
CA LEU A 384 7.18 -12.63 -4.93
C LEU A 384 6.05 -12.24 -3.98
N GLY A 385 5.70 -10.96 -3.93
CA GLY A 385 4.55 -10.48 -3.19
C GLY A 385 3.68 -9.54 -4.02
N THR A 386 2.40 -9.51 -3.69
CA THR A 386 1.40 -8.62 -4.31
C THR A 386 0.56 -7.91 -3.25
N VAL A 387 0.19 -6.65 -3.51
CA VAL A 387 -0.49 -5.77 -2.55
C VAL A 387 -1.36 -4.70 -3.18
N GLY A 388 -2.38 -4.26 -2.44
CA GLY A 388 -3.10 -3.00 -2.65
C GLY A 388 -4.41 -3.16 -3.40
N GLU A 389 -4.54 -4.19 -4.21
CA GLU A 389 -5.77 -4.60 -4.89
C GLU A 389 -5.87 -6.13 -4.92
N PRO A 390 -7.06 -6.71 -5.13
CA PRO A 390 -7.18 -8.11 -5.49
C PRO A 390 -6.38 -8.42 -6.76
N ILE A 391 -5.55 -9.46 -6.73
CA ILE A 391 -4.90 -10.01 -7.92
C ILE A 391 -5.83 -11.00 -8.59
N ASN A 392 -6.11 -10.84 -9.88
CA ASN A 392 -6.93 -11.79 -10.60
C ASN A 392 -6.10 -13.06 -10.92
N PRO A 393 -6.73 -14.25 -11.02
CA PRO A 393 -6.02 -15.51 -11.24
C PRO A 393 -5.07 -15.50 -12.44
N GLU A 394 -5.44 -14.84 -13.54
CA GLU A 394 -4.60 -14.77 -14.74
C GLU A 394 -3.31 -13.94 -14.50
N ALA A 395 -3.41 -12.82 -13.80
CA ALA A 395 -2.21 -12.04 -13.44
C ALA A 395 -1.34 -12.78 -12.43
N TRP A 396 -1.95 -13.50 -11.49
CA TRP A 396 -1.22 -14.33 -10.54
C TRP A 396 -0.41 -15.41 -11.27
N ILE A 397 -1.02 -16.12 -12.22
CA ILE A 397 -0.36 -17.17 -13.02
C ILE A 397 0.75 -16.57 -13.89
N TRP A 398 0.50 -15.43 -14.54
CA TRP A 398 1.52 -14.75 -15.33
C TRP A 398 2.71 -14.34 -14.46
N TYR A 399 2.48 -13.84 -13.24
CA TYR A 399 3.54 -13.43 -12.31
C TYR A 399 4.36 -14.63 -11.84
N HIS A 400 3.70 -15.74 -11.50
CA HIS A 400 4.34 -16.99 -11.11
C HIS A 400 5.24 -17.54 -12.21
N LYS A 401 4.74 -17.56 -13.46
CA LYS A 401 5.44 -18.14 -14.60
C LYS A 401 6.55 -17.24 -15.14
N ASN A 402 6.25 -15.97 -15.42
CA ASN A 402 7.15 -15.10 -16.20
C ASN A 402 8.16 -14.36 -15.33
N ILE A 403 7.83 -14.10 -14.07
CA ILE A 403 8.75 -13.43 -13.14
C ILE A 403 9.34 -14.43 -12.15
N GLY A 404 8.50 -15.29 -11.56
CA GLY A 404 8.94 -16.29 -10.61
C GLY A 404 9.61 -17.52 -11.23
N ASN A 405 9.53 -17.67 -12.56
CA ASN A 405 9.96 -18.86 -13.30
C ASN A 405 9.43 -20.17 -12.67
N GLU A 406 8.20 -20.13 -12.14
CA GLU A 406 7.54 -21.23 -11.41
C GLU A 406 8.28 -21.74 -10.16
N ARG A 407 9.27 -20.99 -9.66
CA ARG A 407 10.08 -21.31 -8.48
C ARG A 407 9.75 -20.43 -7.27
N CYS A 408 9.19 -19.23 -7.48
CA CYS A 408 8.94 -18.31 -6.38
C CYS A 408 7.52 -18.50 -5.83
N PRO A 409 7.33 -18.79 -4.53
CA PRO A 409 6.02 -18.63 -3.90
C PRO A 409 5.56 -17.16 -4.01
N ILE A 410 4.24 -16.98 -4.15
CA ILE A 410 3.62 -15.66 -4.22
C ILE A 410 2.82 -15.41 -2.94
N VAL A 411 3.15 -14.34 -2.23
CA VAL A 411 2.37 -13.88 -1.08
C VAL A 411 1.38 -12.80 -1.52
N ASP A 412 0.09 -13.16 -1.60
CA ASP A 412 -1.00 -12.20 -1.78
C ASP A 412 -1.40 -11.61 -0.43
N THR A 413 -1.17 -10.31 -0.25
CA THR A 413 -1.24 -9.65 1.05
C THR A 413 -2.44 -8.72 1.11
N TRP A 414 -3.47 -9.11 1.87
CA TRP A 414 -4.59 -8.23 2.16
C TRP A 414 -4.39 -7.49 3.49
N TRP A 415 -4.57 -6.18 3.40
CA TRP A 415 -4.50 -5.21 4.50
C TRP A 415 -4.87 -3.80 4.00
N GLN A 416 -4.94 -2.84 4.93
CA GLN A 416 -5.38 -1.47 4.66
C GLN A 416 -4.48 -0.45 5.38
N THR A 417 -4.64 0.84 5.07
CA THR A 417 -3.94 1.90 5.82
C THR A 417 -4.31 1.85 7.30
N GLU A 418 -5.58 1.58 7.59
CA GLU A 418 -6.14 1.46 8.92
C GLU A 418 -5.62 0.23 9.68
N THR A 419 -5.18 -0.83 8.99
CA THR A 419 -4.66 -2.02 9.67
C THR A 419 -3.18 -1.92 10.02
N GLY A 420 -2.43 -1.03 9.35
CA GLY A 420 -1.00 -0.75 9.61
C GLY A 420 -0.03 -1.88 9.21
N MET A 421 -0.45 -3.13 9.31
CA MET A 421 0.29 -4.33 8.95
C MET A 421 -0.57 -5.30 8.13
N ILE A 422 0.09 -6.26 7.47
CA ILE A 422 -0.54 -7.36 6.72
C ILE A 422 -1.36 -8.23 7.67
N LEU A 423 -2.62 -8.50 7.33
CA LEU A 423 -3.54 -9.26 8.19
C LEU A 423 -3.95 -10.61 7.63
N ILE A 424 -4.10 -10.74 6.31
CA ILE A 424 -4.45 -12.00 5.65
C ILE A 424 -3.45 -12.20 4.52
N SER A 425 -2.68 -13.29 4.60
CA SER A 425 -1.60 -13.60 3.66
C SER A 425 -1.15 -15.05 3.88
N PRO A 426 -0.64 -15.74 2.85
CA PRO A 426 0.03 -17.01 3.07
C PRO A 426 1.31 -16.81 3.87
N LEU A 427 1.61 -17.76 4.76
CA LEU A 427 2.97 -17.95 5.28
C LEU A 427 3.69 -18.89 4.32
N PRO A 428 4.71 -18.42 3.58
CA PRO A 428 5.18 -19.09 2.36
C PRO A 428 5.86 -20.44 2.61
N GLY A 429 6.22 -20.76 3.85
CA GLY A 429 6.77 -22.07 4.22
C GLY A 429 5.73 -23.16 4.51
N ILE A 430 4.46 -22.80 4.73
CA ILE A 430 3.43 -23.75 5.19
C ILE A 430 2.07 -23.62 4.49
N VAL A 431 1.78 -22.50 3.84
CA VAL A 431 0.49 -22.28 3.15
C VAL A 431 0.65 -22.51 1.66
N LYS A 432 -0.14 -23.43 1.10
CA LYS A 432 -0.32 -23.57 -0.34
C LYS A 432 -1.21 -22.43 -0.85
N THR A 433 -0.95 -21.88 -2.03
CA THR A 433 -1.67 -20.70 -2.52
C THR A 433 -2.68 -21.07 -3.60
N LYS A 434 -3.83 -20.40 -3.58
CA LYS A 434 -4.83 -20.42 -4.66
C LYS A 434 -4.77 -19.09 -5.40
N PRO A 435 -4.69 -19.06 -6.74
CA PRO A 435 -4.59 -17.80 -7.49
C PRO A 435 -5.76 -16.86 -7.17
N GLY A 436 -5.46 -15.64 -6.70
CA GLY A 436 -6.45 -14.63 -6.33
C GLY A 436 -7.05 -14.74 -4.92
N SER A 437 -6.54 -15.64 -4.08
CA SER A 437 -6.87 -15.69 -2.66
C SER A 437 -5.73 -15.14 -1.80
N ALA A 438 -6.08 -14.30 -0.83
CA ALA A 438 -5.18 -13.87 0.25
C ALA A 438 -4.89 -15.00 1.27
N THR A 439 -5.56 -16.15 1.12
CA THR A 439 -5.41 -17.37 1.92
C THR A 439 -5.92 -17.24 3.36
N LYS A 440 -5.08 -17.40 4.38
CA LYS A 440 -5.48 -17.49 5.79
C LYS A 440 -5.14 -16.20 6.54
N PRO A 441 -5.90 -15.83 7.60
CA PRO A 441 -5.50 -14.77 8.50
C PRO A 441 -4.13 -15.08 9.12
N PHE A 442 -3.30 -14.05 9.26
CA PHE A 442 -2.02 -14.15 9.94
C PHE A 442 -2.21 -14.61 11.40
N PRO A 443 -1.28 -15.38 12.00
CA PRO A 443 -1.39 -15.78 13.40
C PRO A 443 -1.61 -14.57 14.33
N GLY A 444 -2.53 -14.69 15.29
CA GLY A 444 -2.93 -13.57 16.15
C GLY A 444 -4.03 -12.66 15.55
N ILE A 445 -4.52 -12.96 14.34
CA ILE A 445 -5.63 -12.25 13.67
C ILE A 445 -6.87 -13.13 13.60
N GLU A 446 -8.02 -12.57 14.00
CA GLU A 446 -9.31 -13.25 13.91
C GLU A 446 -10.21 -12.52 12.90
N ALA A 447 -10.38 -13.13 11.72
CA ALA A 447 -11.19 -12.60 10.63
C ALA A 447 -12.41 -13.49 10.38
N LYS A 448 -13.53 -12.86 10.01
CA LYS A 448 -14.79 -13.55 9.67
C LYS A 448 -15.46 -12.91 8.45
N VAL A 449 -16.39 -13.63 7.86
CA VAL A 449 -17.28 -13.12 6.80
C VAL A 449 -18.70 -13.16 7.33
N LEU A 450 -19.32 -11.99 7.51
CA LEU A 450 -20.66 -11.85 8.11
C LEU A 450 -21.71 -11.41 7.09
N ASP A 451 -22.97 -11.77 7.33
CA ASP A 451 -24.13 -11.20 6.65
C ASP A 451 -24.51 -9.82 7.22
N ASP A 452 -25.55 -9.18 6.66
CA ASP A 452 -26.04 -7.88 7.16
C ASP A 452 -26.54 -7.92 8.63
N ASN A 453 -26.88 -9.10 9.16
CA ASN A 453 -27.37 -9.27 10.54
C ASN A 453 -26.25 -9.61 11.54
N GLY A 454 -25.00 -9.75 11.07
CA GLY A 454 -23.85 -10.11 11.90
C GLY A 454 -23.64 -11.61 12.10
N ASN A 455 -24.32 -12.46 11.34
CA ASN A 455 -24.12 -13.91 11.39
C ASN A 455 -23.04 -14.34 10.40
N GLU A 456 -22.23 -15.34 10.75
CA GLU A 456 -21.29 -15.93 9.81
C GLU A 456 -22.02 -16.57 8.62
N VAL A 457 -21.56 -16.25 7.41
CA VAL A 457 -22.09 -16.86 6.19
C VAL A 457 -21.55 -18.30 6.03
N PRO A 458 -22.31 -19.21 5.39
CA PRO A 458 -21.80 -20.54 5.04
C PRO A 458 -20.53 -20.47 4.16
N PRO A 459 -19.72 -21.54 4.11
CA PRO A 459 -18.60 -21.62 3.17
C PRO A 459 -19.03 -21.29 1.73
N ASP A 460 -18.14 -20.63 1.01
CA ASP A 460 -18.32 -20.17 -0.38
C ASP A 460 -19.39 -19.07 -0.58
N ALA A 461 -20.18 -18.73 0.44
CA ALA A 461 -21.07 -17.58 0.38
C ALA A 461 -20.32 -16.26 0.60
N GLY A 462 -20.74 -15.20 -0.10
CA GLY A 462 -20.18 -13.86 0.03
C GLY A 462 -20.82 -13.07 1.17
N GLY A 463 -20.01 -12.23 1.83
CA GLY A 463 -20.45 -11.33 2.89
C GLY A 463 -19.43 -10.23 3.17
N PHE A 464 -19.47 -9.69 4.38
CA PHE A 464 -18.63 -8.59 4.84
C PHE A 464 -17.42 -9.11 5.60
N LEU A 465 -16.22 -8.71 5.18
CA LEU A 465 -14.98 -9.01 5.90
C LEU A 465 -14.90 -8.17 7.17
N VAL A 466 -14.78 -8.84 8.30
CA VAL A 466 -14.68 -8.20 9.62
C VAL A 466 -13.53 -8.78 10.44
N LEU A 467 -13.08 -8.02 11.43
CA LEU A 467 -12.08 -8.43 12.41
C LEU A 467 -12.72 -8.38 13.81
N THR A 468 -12.71 -9.51 14.51
CA THR A 468 -13.44 -9.68 15.78
C THR A 468 -12.59 -9.39 17.01
N LYS A 469 -11.28 -9.24 16.84
CA LYS A 469 -10.32 -8.89 17.89
C LYS A 469 -9.38 -7.78 17.41
N PRO A 470 -8.85 -6.95 18.32
CA PRO A 470 -7.86 -5.94 17.96
C PRO A 470 -6.52 -6.61 17.62
N TRP A 471 -5.66 -5.86 16.93
CA TRP A 471 -4.29 -6.26 16.60
C TRP A 471 -3.32 -5.09 16.89
N PRO A 472 -2.00 -5.35 17.07
CA PRO A 472 -1.09 -4.32 17.56
C PRO A 472 -1.01 -3.06 16.71
N ALA A 473 -0.90 -3.21 15.39
CA ALA A 473 -0.76 -2.12 14.43
C ALA A 473 -2.10 -1.48 14.02
N MET A 474 -3.21 -1.77 14.72
CA MET A 474 -4.51 -1.17 14.44
C MET A 474 -4.45 0.36 14.59
N LEU A 475 -5.08 1.10 13.67
CA LEU A 475 -5.26 2.54 13.85
C LEU A 475 -5.86 2.85 15.23
N ARG A 476 -5.36 3.90 15.89
CA ARG A 476 -5.90 4.29 17.20
C ARG A 476 -7.10 5.21 17.10
N THR A 477 -7.14 6.04 16.07
CA THR A 477 -8.22 7.01 15.82
C THR A 477 -8.10 7.59 14.41
N ILE A 478 -9.09 8.37 14.01
CA ILE A 478 -8.91 9.44 13.02
C ILE A 478 -8.46 10.69 13.80
N TYR A 479 -7.42 11.36 13.32
CA TYR A 479 -6.82 12.52 13.97
C TYR A 479 -7.89 13.59 14.23
N LYS A 480 -7.97 14.04 15.49
CA LYS A 480 -8.99 15.00 16.00
C LYS A 480 -10.47 14.59 15.78
N ASP A 481 -10.74 13.36 15.36
CA ASP A 481 -12.09 12.90 15.02
C ASP A 481 -12.38 11.44 15.47
N PRO A 482 -12.40 11.17 16.78
CA PRO A 482 -12.68 9.83 17.32
C PRO A 482 -14.12 9.35 17.06
N GLU A 483 -15.06 10.26 16.82
CA GLU A 483 -16.44 9.90 16.51
C GLU A 483 -16.58 9.36 15.08
N ARG A 484 -15.88 9.94 14.10
CA ARG A 484 -15.83 9.35 12.76
C ARG A 484 -15.14 7.98 12.76
N PHE A 485 -14.16 7.76 13.63
CA PHE A 485 -13.55 6.44 13.82
C PHE A 485 -14.59 5.40 14.30
N LYS A 486 -15.39 5.72 15.32
CA LYS A 486 -16.50 4.87 15.77
C LYS A 486 -17.51 4.60 14.66
N GLN A 487 -17.99 5.68 14.04
CA GLN A 487 -19.04 5.61 13.01
C GLN A 487 -18.59 4.78 11.81
N GLN A 488 -17.36 4.94 11.36
CA GLN A 488 -16.94 4.30 10.11
C GLN A 488 -16.57 2.83 10.29
N TYR A 489 -15.94 2.46 11.41
CA TYR A 489 -15.34 1.13 11.56
C TYR A 489 -16.06 0.23 12.57
N TRP A 490 -16.91 0.77 13.45
CA TRP A 490 -17.49 0.01 14.57
C TRP A 490 -19.01 0.15 14.70
N SER A 491 -19.67 0.89 13.81
CA SER A 491 -21.13 1.11 13.89
C SER A 491 -21.96 0.03 13.21
N LYS A 492 -21.41 -0.67 12.21
CA LYS A 492 -22.14 -1.71 11.46
C LYS A 492 -22.42 -2.93 12.33
N TYR A 493 -21.47 -3.30 13.19
CA TYR A 493 -21.55 -4.44 14.09
C TYR A 493 -20.99 -4.05 15.45
N GLU A 494 -21.73 -4.35 16.52
CA GLU A 494 -21.30 -4.03 17.88
C GLU A 494 -19.99 -4.77 18.22
N ASN A 495 -18.99 -4.02 18.71
CA ASN A 495 -17.68 -4.53 19.13
C ASN A 495 -16.87 -5.29 18.06
N ILE A 496 -17.22 -5.13 16.78
CA ILE A 496 -16.55 -5.79 15.65
C ILE A 496 -16.06 -4.71 14.66
N TYR A 497 -14.79 -4.81 14.26
CA TYR A 497 -14.22 -3.90 13.28
C TYR A 497 -14.67 -4.28 11.86
N PHE A 498 -15.31 -3.35 11.18
CA PHE A 498 -15.72 -3.48 9.78
C PHE A 498 -14.67 -2.88 8.85
N THR A 499 -14.17 -3.70 7.94
CA THR A 499 -13.09 -3.35 7.00
C THR A 499 -13.58 -2.52 5.80
N GLY A 500 -14.89 -2.58 5.51
CA GLY A 500 -15.45 -2.04 4.27
C GLY A 500 -15.20 -2.89 3.02
N ASP A 501 -14.65 -4.10 3.18
CA ASP A 501 -14.41 -5.03 2.08
C ASP A 501 -15.44 -6.18 2.10
N GLY A 502 -15.85 -6.60 0.90
CA GLY A 502 -16.59 -7.83 0.69
C GLY A 502 -15.62 -9.01 0.56
N ALA A 503 -15.96 -10.15 1.14
CA ALA A 503 -15.16 -11.36 1.02
C ALA A 503 -16.02 -12.62 1.01
N LYS A 504 -15.43 -13.74 0.57
CA LYS A 504 -15.91 -15.09 0.84
C LYS A 504 -14.85 -15.91 1.55
N LYS A 505 -15.27 -16.85 2.38
CA LYS A 505 -14.42 -17.86 3.02
C LYS A 505 -14.78 -19.22 2.43
N ASP A 506 -13.85 -19.86 1.74
CA ASP A 506 -14.13 -21.14 1.09
C ASP A 506 -14.11 -22.32 2.10
N LYS A 507 -14.47 -23.50 1.61
CA LYS A 507 -14.47 -24.76 2.40
C LYS A 507 -13.12 -25.13 3.03
N ASP A 508 -12.01 -24.65 2.48
CA ASP A 508 -10.65 -24.90 2.98
C ASP A 508 -10.18 -23.77 3.93
N GLY A 509 -11.05 -22.80 4.22
CA GLY A 509 -10.79 -21.66 5.09
C GLY A 509 -10.00 -20.53 4.41
N TYR A 510 -9.91 -20.52 3.08
CA TYR A 510 -9.23 -19.45 2.35
C TYR A 510 -10.17 -18.26 2.17
N PHE A 511 -9.62 -17.07 2.41
CA PHE A 511 -10.29 -15.79 2.22
C PHE A 511 -10.04 -15.28 0.82
N TRP A 512 -11.12 -14.87 0.17
CA TRP A 512 -11.13 -14.27 -1.16
C TRP A 512 -11.73 -12.89 -1.02
N VAL A 513 -10.93 -11.85 -1.27
CA VAL A 513 -11.37 -10.46 -1.14
C VAL A 513 -11.99 -10.04 -2.46
N MET A 514 -13.28 -9.74 -2.42
CA MET A 514 -14.11 -9.47 -3.60
C MET A 514 -14.20 -7.98 -3.95
N GLY A 515 -13.40 -7.14 -3.29
CA GLY A 515 -13.37 -5.69 -3.48
C GLY A 515 -14.15 -4.91 -2.42
N ARG A 516 -14.29 -3.59 -2.63
CA ARG A 516 -15.01 -2.69 -1.71
C ARG A 516 -16.50 -2.97 -1.76
N VAL A 517 -17.16 -2.93 -0.60
CA VAL A 517 -18.63 -3.09 -0.53
C VAL A 517 -19.37 -1.99 -1.28
N ASP A 518 -18.77 -0.79 -1.34
CA ASP A 518 -19.31 0.37 -2.05
C ASP A 518 -19.28 0.19 -3.58
N ASP A 519 -18.47 -0.76 -4.07
CA ASP A 519 -18.32 -1.09 -5.48
C ASP A 519 -19.24 -2.25 -5.92
N VAL A 520 -20.00 -2.88 -5.01
CA VAL A 520 -20.94 -3.98 -5.35
C VAL A 520 -22.07 -3.47 -6.26
N ILE A 521 -22.33 -4.19 -7.35
CA ILE A 521 -23.36 -3.86 -8.35
C ILE A 521 -24.61 -4.69 -8.07
N ASN A 522 -25.78 -4.06 -8.07
CA ASN A 522 -27.07 -4.72 -7.88
C ASN A 522 -27.87 -4.76 -9.20
N VAL A 523 -27.81 -5.89 -9.91
CA VAL A 523 -28.51 -6.11 -11.19
C VAL A 523 -29.73 -6.99 -10.94
N SER A 524 -30.93 -6.43 -11.04
CA SER A 524 -32.19 -7.16 -10.85
C SER A 524 -32.27 -7.93 -9.51
N GLY A 525 -31.67 -7.39 -8.44
CA GLY A 525 -31.62 -8.01 -7.13
C GLY A 525 -30.44 -8.97 -6.90
N HIS A 526 -29.58 -9.19 -7.91
CA HIS A 526 -28.33 -9.93 -7.79
C HIS A 526 -27.19 -8.99 -7.40
N ARG A 527 -26.53 -9.26 -6.26
CA ARG A 527 -25.38 -8.48 -5.79
C ARG A 527 -24.09 -9.08 -6.34
N LEU A 528 -23.56 -8.45 -7.37
CA LEU A 528 -22.39 -8.88 -8.11
C LEU A 528 -21.16 -8.09 -7.65
N SER A 529 -20.07 -8.81 -7.39
CA SER A 529 -18.76 -8.20 -7.18
C SER A 529 -18.18 -7.72 -8.52
N THR A 530 -17.62 -6.51 -8.53
CA THR A 530 -16.86 -5.99 -9.67
C THR A 530 -15.66 -6.86 -9.99
N MET A 531 -14.97 -7.37 -8.96
CA MET A 531 -13.78 -8.22 -9.11
C MET A 531 -14.07 -9.49 -9.89
N GLU A 532 -15.25 -10.10 -9.70
CA GLU A 532 -15.59 -11.33 -10.41
C GLU A 532 -15.78 -11.08 -11.91
N ILE A 533 -16.53 -10.03 -12.25
CA ILE A 533 -16.77 -9.61 -13.64
C ILE A 533 -15.46 -9.18 -14.30
N GLU A 534 -14.64 -8.40 -13.61
CA GLU A 534 -13.32 -7.97 -14.07
C GLU A 534 -12.40 -9.18 -14.31
N SER A 535 -12.39 -10.16 -13.41
CA SER A 535 -11.59 -11.38 -13.58
C SER A 535 -12.06 -12.22 -14.76
N ALA A 536 -13.37 -12.31 -15.00
CA ALA A 536 -13.90 -13.00 -16.19
C ALA A 536 -13.53 -12.25 -17.48
N LEU A 537 -13.52 -10.93 -17.49
CA LEU A 537 -13.05 -10.16 -18.65
C LEU A 537 -11.56 -10.38 -18.92
N VAL A 538 -10.71 -10.34 -17.89
CA VAL A 538 -9.26 -10.51 -18.05
C VAL A 538 -8.84 -11.95 -18.38
N ASP A 539 -9.68 -12.96 -18.10
CA ASP A 539 -9.48 -14.34 -18.59
C ASP A 539 -9.52 -14.43 -20.12
N HIS A 540 -10.16 -13.47 -20.80
CA HIS A 540 -10.18 -13.43 -22.25
C HIS A 540 -8.81 -13.03 -22.82
N LYS A 541 -8.31 -13.80 -23.82
CA LYS A 541 -6.97 -13.62 -24.44
C LYS A 541 -6.68 -12.20 -24.94
N ALA A 542 -7.72 -11.47 -25.33
CA ALA A 542 -7.59 -10.13 -25.89
C ALA A 542 -7.45 -9.04 -24.80
N VAL A 543 -7.83 -9.33 -23.55
CA VAL A 543 -7.95 -8.32 -22.49
C VAL A 543 -6.67 -8.28 -21.67
N ALA A 544 -6.14 -7.08 -21.47
CA ALA A 544 -5.03 -6.79 -20.56
C ALA A 544 -5.54 -6.40 -19.17
N GLU A 545 -6.58 -5.57 -19.14
CA GLU A 545 -7.17 -5.06 -17.91
C GLU A 545 -8.64 -4.69 -18.13
N SER A 546 -9.43 -4.72 -17.06
CA SER A 546 -10.80 -4.24 -17.07
C SER A 546 -11.17 -3.58 -15.76
N ALA A 547 -12.08 -2.61 -15.81
CA ALA A 547 -12.79 -2.07 -14.67
C ALA A 547 -14.28 -2.13 -14.91
N VAL A 548 -15.05 -2.47 -13.89
CA VAL A 548 -16.49 -2.59 -14.00
C VAL A 548 -17.17 -1.67 -13.00
N ILE A 549 -18.23 -1.00 -13.44
CA ILE A 549 -19.09 -0.16 -12.60
C ILE A 549 -20.55 -0.50 -12.81
N GLY A 550 -21.36 -0.22 -11.78
CA GLY A 550 -22.81 -0.23 -11.90
C GLY A 550 -23.29 1.12 -12.41
N LYS A 551 -23.91 1.15 -13.59
CA LYS A 551 -24.65 2.33 -14.08
C LYS A 551 -26.13 2.20 -13.73
N THR A 552 -26.79 3.32 -13.48
CA THR A 552 -28.24 3.36 -13.24
C THR A 552 -29.01 2.78 -14.44
N HIS A 553 -30.00 1.92 -14.19
CA HIS A 553 -30.83 1.31 -15.24
C HIS A 553 -32.30 1.22 -14.80
N GLU A 554 -33.23 1.70 -15.63
CA GLU A 554 -34.66 1.85 -15.27
C GLU A 554 -35.34 0.53 -14.88
N VAL A 555 -35.07 -0.55 -15.61
CA VAL A 555 -35.66 -1.88 -15.34
C VAL A 555 -34.86 -2.72 -14.32
N LYS A 556 -33.53 -2.77 -14.45
CA LYS A 556 -32.67 -3.66 -13.65
C LYS A 556 -32.24 -3.05 -12.31
N GLY A 557 -32.54 -1.77 -12.06
CA GLY A 557 -31.95 -0.99 -10.98
C GLY A 557 -30.54 -0.52 -11.35
N GLN A 558 -29.61 -1.46 -11.54
CA GLN A 558 -28.30 -1.19 -12.15
C GLN A 558 -28.01 -2.15 -13.30
N ALA A 559 -27.19 -1.69 -14.24
CA ALA A 559 -26.58 -2.49 -15.29
C ALA A 559 -25.06 -2.43 -15.18
N VAL A 560 -24.40 -3.48 -15.67
CA VAL A 560 -22.95 -3.61 -15.67
C VAL A 560 -22.39 -2.83 -16.86
N ALA A 561 -21.52 -1.86 -16.61
CA ALA A 561 -20.70 -1.19 -17.62
C ALA A 561 -19.25 -1.58 -17.42
N ALA A 562 -18.62 -2.13 -18.46
CA ALA A 562 -17.23 -2.56 -18.43
C ALA A 562 -16.34 -1.61 -19.24
N PHE A 563 -15.22 -1.20 -18.68
CA PHE A 563 -14.16 -0.48 -19.37
C PHE A 563 -13.00 -1.45 -19.56
N VAL A 564 -12.58 -1.68 -20.80
CA VAL A 564 -11.66 -2.75 -21.18
C VAL A 564 -10.47 -2.17 -21.91
N THR A 565 -9.27 -2.52 -21.46
CA THR A 565 -8.01 -2.28 -22.18
C THR A 565 -7.54 -3.59 -22.79
N LEU A 566 -7.38 -3.58 -24.12
CA LEU A 566 -6.91 -4.73 -24.88
C LEU A 566 -5.38 -4.89 -24.80
N ARG A 567 -4.90 -6.12 -25.00
CA ARG A 567 -3.47 -6.42 -25.20
C ARG A 567 -3.01 -5.88 -26.55
N GLU A 568 -1.71 -5.59 -26.69
CA GLU A 568 -1.12 -5.20 -27.97
C GLU A 568 -1.42 -6.27 -29.04
N GLY A 569 -1.84 -5.84 -30.24
CA GLY A 569 -2.20 -6.73 -31.35
C GLY A 569 -3.69 -7.09 -31.46
N PHE A 570 -4.56 -6.61 -30.56
CA PHE A 570 -6.02 -6.75 -30.67
C PHE A 570 -6.70 -5.41 -30.96
N GLU A 571 -7.77 -5.44 -31.75
CA GLU A 571 -8.54 -4.25 -32.15
C GLU A 571 -9.88 -4.15 -31.44
N ALA A 572 -10.29 -2.92 -31.15
CA ALA A 572 -11.60 -2.59 -30.57
C ALA A 572 -12.67 -2.59 -31.68
N THR A 573 -13.41 -3.69 -31.81
CA THR A 573 -14.52 -3.83 -32.78
C THR A 573 -15.83 -4.20 -32.10
N GLN A 574 -16.96 -4.03 -32.79
CA GLN A 574 -18.27 -4.47 -32.30
C GLN A 574 -18.32 -5.99 -32.08
N GLU A 575 -17.61 -6.76 -32.90
CA GLU A 575 -17.45 -8.20 -32.72
C GLU A 575 -16.71 -8.51 -31.42
N MET A 576 -15.62 -7.80 -31.12
CA MET A 576 -14.88 -7.95 -29.87
C MET A 576 -15.75 -7.60 -28.66
N GLU A 577 -16.54 -6.53 -28.73
CA GLU A 577 -17.49 -6.17 -27.67
C GLU A 577 -18.48 -7.32 -27.42
N LYS A 578 -19.09 -7.85 -28.48
CA LYS A 578 -20.04 -8.96 -28.37
C LYS A 578 -19.38 -10.23 -27.80
N GLU A 579 -18.18 -10.55 -28.27
CA GLU A 579 -17.37 -11.68 -27.78
C GLU A 579 -17.11 -11.56 -26.28
N LEU A 580 -16.71 -10.38 -25.79
CA LEU A 580 -16.46 -10.13 -24.36
C LEU A 580 -17.73 -10.23 -23.52
N LYS A 581 -18.86 -9.69 -24.00
CA LYS A 581 -20.16 -9.82 -23.31
C LYS A 581 -20.58 -11.29 -23.17
N GLU A 582 -20.43 -12.07 -24.24
CA GLU A 582 -20.73 -13.50 -24.25
C GLU A 582 -19.77 -14.30 -23.37
N HIS A 583 -18.49 -13.93 -23.35
CA HIS A 583 -17.47 -14.55 -22.50
C HIS A 583 -17.82 -14.43 -21.01
N VAL A 584 -18.15 -13.23 -20.53
CA VAL A 584 -18.58 -13.01 -19.13
C VAL A 584 -19.86 -13.80 -18.83
N ALA A 585 -20.83 -13.78 -19.75
CA ALA A 585 -22.07 -14.51 -19.57
C ALA A 585 -21.88 -16.02 -19.47
N LYS A 586 -20.86 -16.57 -20.14
CA LYS A 586 -20.48 -17.98 -20.08
C LYS A 586 -19.72 -18.34 -18.80
N LYS A 587 -18.82 -17.46 -18.33
CA LYS A 587 -17.97 -17.69 -17.15
C LYS A 587 -18.71 -17.54 -15.83
N ILE A 588 -19.59 -16.54 -15.76
CA ILE A 588 -20.27 -16.15 -14.52
C ILE A 588 -21.76 -16.45 -14.61
N GLY A 589 -22.40 -15.98 -15.69
CA GLY A 589 -23.83 -16.14 -15.92
C GLY A 589 -24.44 -14.93 -16.62
N ALA A 590 -25.63 -15.11 -17.18
CA ALA A 590 -26.30 -14.08 -17.98
C ALA A 590 -26.58 -12.78 -17.23
N MET A 591 -26.77 -12.84 -15.91
CA MET A 591 -27.00 -11.67 -15.04
C MET A 591 -25.76 -10.77 -14.89
N ALA A 592 -24.56 -11.32 -15.06
CA ALA A 592 -23.30 -10.59 -14.98
C ALA A 592 -22.83 -10.05 -16.34
N ARG A 593 -23.57 -10.33 -17.42
CA ARG A 593 -23.26 -9.86 -18.77
C ARG A 593 -23.18 -8.32 -18.78
N PRO A 594 -22.05 -7.71 -19.18
CA PRO A 594 -21.95 -6.28 -19.38
C PRO A 594 -22.99 -5.82 -20.40
N GLU A 595 -23.69 -4.75 -20.09
CA GLU A 595 -24.60 -4.09 -21.02
C GLU A 595 -23.81 -3.23 -22.00
N ASP A 596 -22.76 -2.56 -21.51
CA ASP A 596 -21.82 -1.80 -22.32
C ASP A 596 -20.40 -2.33 -22.11
N VAL A 597 -19.60 -2.31 -23.17
CA VAL A 597 -18.15 -2.52 -23.11
C VAL A 597 -17.48 -1.34 -23.80
N PHE A 598 -16.79 -0.52 -23.02
CA PHE A 598 -16.05 0.63 -23.49
C PHE A 598 -14.57 0.27 -23.66
N PHE A 599 -14.04 0.38 -24.87
CA PHE A 599 -12.63 0.13 -25.11
C PHE A 599 -11.80 1.39 -24.79
N THR A 600 -10.86 1.26 -23.85
CA THR A 600 -9.94 2.34 -23.48
C THR A 600 -8.50 1.90 -23.58
N HIS A 601 -7.62 2.81 -23.98
CA HIS A 601 -6.17 2.57 -23.97
C HIS A 601 -5.61 2.33 -22.56
N GLU A 602 -6.21 2.98 -21.55
CA GLU A 602 -5.80 2.88 -20.15
C GLU A 602 -6.95 3.21 -19.20
N LEU A 603 -6.96 2.58 -18.02
CA LEU A 603 -7.93 2.86 -16.98
C LEU A 603 -7.43 3.96 -16.03
N PRO A 604 -8.32 4.83 -15.51
CA PRO A 604 -7.92 5.87 -14.57
C PRO A 604 -7.53 5.24 -13.23
N LYS A 605 -6.24 5.27 -12.90
CA LYS A 605 -5.69 4.68 -11.67
C LYS A 605 -4.99 5.72 -10.82
N THR A 606 -5.04 5.56 -9.51
CA THR A 606 -4.12 6.25 -8.61
C THR A 606 -2.70 5.72 -8.80
N ARG A 607 -1.71 6.44 -8.30
CA ARG A 607 -0.32 5.95 -8.32
C ARG A 607 -0.03 4.80 -7.34
N SER A 608 -0.92 4.54 -6.37
CA SER A 608 -0.93 3.26 -5.62
C SER A 608 -1.49 2.08 -6.43
N GLY A 609 -1.86 2.32 -7.69
CA GLY A 609 -2.42 1.32 -8.59
C GLY A 609 -3.94 1.16 -8.48
N LYS A 610 -4.62 1.93 -7.63
CA LYS A 610 -6.06 1.77 -7.39
C LYS A 610 -6.88 2.31 -8.55
N ILE A 611 -7.75 1.50 -9.17
CA ILE A 611 -8.69 2.00 -10.18
C ILE A 611 -9.70 2.99 -9.56
N MET A 612 -9.83 4.17 -10.15
CA MET A 612 -10.77 5.22 -9.72
C MET A 612 -12.17 5.02 -10.30
N ARG A 613 -12.86 3.97 -9.85
CA ARG A 613 -14.21 3.59 -10.32
C ARG A 613 -15.27 4.70 -10.22
N ARG A 614 -15.11 5.63 -9.27
CA ARG A 614 -15.98 6.83 -9.17
C ARG A 614 -15.98 7.63 -10.47
N LEU A 615 -14.80 7.89 -11.05
CA LEU A 615 -14.67 8.66 -12.28
C LEU A 615 -15.26 7.92 -13.48
N LEU A 616 -15.05 6.59 -13.55
CA LEU A 616 -15.68 5.75 -14.57
C LEU A 616 -17.21 5.78 -14.50
N ARG A 617 -17.76 5.78 -13.28
CA ARG A 617 -19.21 5.93 -13.06
C ARG A 617 -19.70 7.30 -13.48
N ASP A 618 -18.97 8.36 -13.11
CA ASP A 618 -19.32 9.73 -13.51
C ASP A 618 -19.33 9.87 -15.04
N ILE A 619 -18.38 9.24 -15.76
CA ILE A 619 -18.36 9.19 -17.23
C ILE A 619 -19.57 8.41 -17.77
N ALA A 620 -19.77 7.17 -17.30
CA ALA A 620 -20.88 6.32 -17.75
C ALA A 620 -22.27 6.93 -17.49
N GLU A 621 -22.41 7.73 -16.44
CA GLU A 621 -23.66 8.40 -16.04
C GLU A 621 -23.74 9.88 -16.47
N ARG A 622 -22.82 10.36 -17.31
CA ARG A 622 -22.77 11.75 -17.83
C ARG A 622 -22.76 12.83 -16.74
N ARG A 623 -22.05 12.60 -15.64
CA ARG A 623 -21.91 13.52 -14.50
C ARG A 623 -20.66 14.38 -14.61
N ALA A 624 -20.67 15.53 -13.92
CA ALA A 624 -19.47 16.35 -13.76
C ALA A 624 -18.40 15.58 -12.98
N LEU A 625 -17.17 15.57 -13.50
CA LEU A 625 -16.05 14.93 -12.83
C LEU A 625 -15.63 15.75 -11.61
N GLY A 626 -15.42 15.06 -10.48
CA GLY A 626 -14.78 15.65 -9.30
C GLY A 626 -13.26 15.67 -9.42
N ASP A 627 -12.57 15.69 -8.28
CA ASP A 627 -11.11 15.73 -8.21
C ASP A 627 -10.43 14.53 -8.92
N VAL A 628 -9.47 14.84 -9.81
CA VAL A 628 -8.66 13.93 -10.63
C VAL A 628 -7.17 13.96 -10.28
N THR A 629 -6.76 14.75 -9.28
CA THR A 629 -5.35 15.02 -8.95
C THR A 629 -4.58 13.79 -8.44
N THR A 630 -5.29 12.75 -8.01
CA THR A 630 -4.66 11.51 -7.51
C THR A 630 -4.28 10.52 -8.62
N LEU A 631 -4.63 10.81 -9.87
CA LEU A 631 -4.37 9.94 -11.02
C LEU A 631 -2.87 9.84 -11.34
N ALA A 632 -2.45 8.66 -11.78
CA ALA A 632 -1.12 8.44 -12.34
C ALA A 632 -0.93 9.20 -13.66
N ASP A 633 -1.97 9.22 -14.49
CA ASP A 633 -2.03 9.98 -15.73
C ASP A 633 -3.40 10.67 -15.86
N PRO A 634 -3.47 12.00 -15.67
CA PRO A 634 -4.72 12.75 -15.82
C PRO A 634 -5.28 12.77 -17.25
N THR A 635 -4.44 12.58 -18.29
CA THR A 635 -4.86 12.66 -19.70
C THR A 635 -5.80 11.51 -20.10
N VAL A 636 -5.77 10.40 -19.36
CA VAL A 636 -6.67 9.26 -19.53
C VAL A 636 -8.14 9.68 -19.45
N ILE A 637 -8.45 10.62 -18.57
CA ILE A 637 -9.82 11.12 -18.38
C ILE A 637 -10.30 11.95 -19.57
N GLU A 638 -9.43 12.78 -20.13
CA GLU A 638 -9.79 13.61 -21.30
C GLU A 638 -10.09 12.74 -22.52
N LYS A 639 -9.29 11.69 -22.75
CA LYS A 639 -9.53 10.72 -23.83
C LYS A 639 -10.83 9.94 -23.63
N LEU A 640 -11.09 9.46 -22.40
CA LEU A 640 -12.34 8.78 -22.08
C LEU A 640 -13.57 9.68 -22.27
N LYS A 641 -13.44 10.98 -21.99
CA LYS A 641 -14.50 11.96 -22.26
C LYS A 641 -14.74 12.16 -23.75
N GLN A 642 -13.68 12.36 -24.53
CA GLN A 642 -13.79 12.57 -25.98
C GLN A 642 -14.47 11.39 -26.67
N GLN A 643 -14.04 10.17 -26.35
CA GLN A 643 -14.67 8.95 -26.87
C GLN A 643 -16.18 8.86 -26.54
N TYR A 644 -16.58 9.43 -25.41
CA TYR A 644 -17.96 9.39 -24.93
C TYR A 644 -18.83 10.55 -25.44
N GLU A 645 -18.25 11.71 -25.77
CA GLU A 645 -18.98 12.81 -26.41
C GLU A 645 -19.22 12.55 -27.91
N GLU A 646 -18.44 11.64 -28.51
CA GLU A 646 -18.56 11.23 -29.92
C GLU A 646 -19.54 10.06 -30.17
N GLU A 647 -19.98 9.36 -29.11
CA GLU A 647 -21.00 8.27 -29.11
C GLU A 647 -22.37 8.72 -28.57
#